data_AF-A0A9R1VII3-F1
#
_entry.id   AF-A0A9R1VII3-F1
#
_cell.length_a   1.000
_cell.length_b   1.000
_cell.length_c   1.000
_cell.angle_alpha   90.00
_cell.angle_beta   90.00
_cell.angle_gamma   90.00
#
_symmetry.space_group_name_H-M   'P 1'
#
loop_
_entity.id
_entity.type
_entity.pdbx_description
1 polymer ?
#
loop_
_entity_poly.entity_id
_entity_poly.type
_entity_poly.pdbx_seq_one_letter_code
_entity_poly.pdbx_strand_id
1 'polypeptide(L)'
;MRKICLCSTPLCTLIIAVIGIAISTVHGASPHRILLDTDVDTDDFFAILYLLKLNRSEFHFQAITVNTNSWTNAGHAVNQIYDILYMMGRDDIAVGVGGEGGISENGTILPNVGGYLPIIDQGRGTAGPCRYRQAIPIGSGGRLDIDANFGLRRSFLPQGRRRYSPLRQPTTQQVLIKTISEGPISVFTTGVHTNFALFLMSNPHLKKNIEHIYIMGGGVRSKNPTGCCPKNSSSSCQPQQCGDHGNMFTAFRSNPYAEFNFFSDPFAAYQVIHSGIPVTLVPLDATNTIPITQQFFEMFEKNQDTYEAQYIFKSLKMARDTWFDDQFFTSYFMWDSFMSGVATSSMRNTDKENLENEFAEMEYINITVITSNEPYGISDGSNALFDGHKIPKFDLRKNGVHSGHVQTGIHDPFCFRGNGTGICKDGYTEEISGPDSVRVRVATRAKPNRDNTSTLDREYYVGFLDVINRPQQRGRFNFTSEFPYYKEVFYKPDFNGKKLGKSVVFDMDMSVGDFLALIYLLKVPVEEINLKAILVTGTGWANAATIDVVYDVLHMMGRDDIAVGLGDSFDLNQFYPNHSNIGDCKYSEAIPHGSGGRLDSDTLYGLARDLPRSPRRYTAENSIDFGAPRNTDFPQLRQPLALEVWKSVVESIDHGSKITILTNGPLTNLANILLSDTNASSIIQEVFILGGHIEYMNNKEKGNVINIPSNEYAELNMFLDPLAAKTVFDSSLNITLIPLHMQRKLNAFPEIIKRLGKKNTTPEALFAQRLLKRLHSLQQKHHAYRNMDAFLGEILGAIIFSGDKKPLNSTFQVEHLRVIAEGRTQEDGQVIVDTRKTKGFKVLEDFNIVSCYNIFAEHLDSREQSAIIGSFDEQKRLWSSP
;
A
#
# COMPACT_ATOMS: atom_id res chain seq x y z
N MET A 1 37.51 -57.42 2.05
CA MET A 1 37.09 -58.81 2.37
C MET A 1 35.76 -58.66 3.12
N ARG A 2 34.57 -59.04 2.63
CA ARG A 2 34.04 -60.25 1.94
C ARG A 2 33.68 -61.38 2.92
N LYS A 3 32.45 -61.91 2.78
CA LYS A 3 31.65 -62.81 3.67
C LYS A 3 30.86 -62.05 4.75
N ILE A 4 29.53 -62.06 4.83
CA ILE A 4 28.44 -62.99 4.42
C ILE A 4 28.33 -64.24 5.29
N CYS A 5 27.17 -64.42 5.92
CA CYS A 5 26.54 -65.71 6.21
C CYS A 5 25.00 -65.57 6.06
N LEU A 6 24.33 -66.61 5.56
CA LEU A 6 22.87 -66.67 5.36
C LEU A 6 22.30 -67.93 6.03
N CYS A 7 21.03 -67.86 6.43
CA CYS A 7 20.08 -68.99 6.52
C CYS A 7 20.41 -70.13 7.53
N SER A 8 19.45 -70.95 7.99
CA SER A 8 17.98 -70.96 7.82
C SER A 8 17.31 -71.75 8.97
N THR A 9 15.98 -71.65 9.07
CA THR A 9 15.11 -72.52 9.91
C THR A 9 15.05 -73.95 9.37
N PRO A 10 14.40 -74.92 10.09
CA PRO A 10 12.99 -75.21 9.76
C PRO A 10 12.09 -75.76 10.91
N LEU A 11 10.76 -75.57 10.78
CA LEU A 11 9.62 -76.41 11.28
C LEU A 11 9.49 -76.69 12.81
N CYS A 12 8.33 -77.03 13.41
CA CYS A 12 6.87 -76.83 13.19
C CYS A 12 6.11 -77.43 14.41
N THR A 13 4.80 -77.30 14.70
CA THR A 13 3.62 -76.59 14.13
C THR A 13 2.61 -76.34 15.28
N LEU A 14 1.70 -75.35 15.19
CA LEU A 14 0.35 -75.48 15.77
C LEU A 14 -0.68 -74.57 15.05
N ILE A 15 -1.97 -74.84 15.26
CA ILE A 15 -3.10 -74.32 14.46
C ILE A 15 -3.84 -73.17 15.18
N ILE A 16 -4.47 -72.31 14.38
CA ILE A 16 -5.20 -71.09 14.74
C ILE A 16 -6.44 -71.37 15.60
N ALA A 17 -6.71 -70.48 16.57
CA ALA A 17 -8.06 -70.17 17.04
C ALA A 17 -8.28 -68.65 16.91
N VAL A 18 -9.43 -68.24 16.34
CA VAL A 18 -9.73 -66.83 16.04
C VAL A 18 -10.50 -66.19 17.19
N ILE A 19 -10.01 -65.05 17.70
CA ILE A 19 -10.83 -64.06 18.39
C ILE A 19 -10.60 -62.72 17.66
N GLY A 20 -11.64 -62.23 16.99
CA GLY A 20 -11.57 -60.98 16.27
C GLY A 20 -11.73 -59.79 17.20
N ILE A 21 -10.71 -58.95 17.31
CA ILE A 21 -10.86 -57.53 17.65
C ILE A 21 -10.59 -56.77 16.37
N ALA A 22 -11.64 -56.16 15.82
CA ALA A 22 -11.49 -55.26 14.67
C ALA A 22 -10.74 -54.01 15.14
N ILE A 23 -9.44 -53.92 14.82
CA ILE A 23 -8.72 -52.65 14.89
C ILE A 23 -9.27 -51.79 13.75
N SER A 24 -10.32 -51.04 14.05
CA SER A 24 -10.80 -49.96 13.20
C SER A 24 -9.71 -48.90 13.14
N THR A 25 -8.87 -48.99 12.10
CA THR A 25 -7.95 -47.92 11.72
C THR A 25 -8.78 -46.71 11.28
N VAL A 26 -9.19 -45.91 12.26
CA VAL A 26 -9.81 -44.60 12.03
C VAL A 26 -8.80 -43.78 11.24
N HIS A 27 -8.99 -43.72 9.93
CA HIS A 27 -8.40 -42.68 9.11
C HIS A 27 -9.07 -41.38 9.57
N GLY A 28 -8.42 -40.68 10.49
CA GLY A 28 -8.77 -39.29 10.77
C GLY A 28 -8.65 -38.52 9.45
N ALA A 29 -9.71 -37.84 9.05
CA ALA A 29 -9.72 -37.06 7.82
C ALA A 29 -8.55 -36.06 7.83
N SER A 30 -7.90 -35.88 6.69
CA SER A 30 -6.88 -34.85 6.54
C SER A 30 -7.52 -33.47 6.77
N PRO A 31 -6.88 -32.57 7.55
CA PRO A 31 -7.45 -31.26 7.84
C PRO A 31 -7.68 -30.48 6.55
N HIS A 32 -8.83 -29.81 6.45
CA HIS A 32 -9.18 -29.02 5.27
C HIS A 32 -8.14 -27.95 5.02
N ARG A 33 -7.60 -27.89 3.80
CA ARG A 33 -6.55 -26.93 3.45
C ARG A 33 -7.19 -25.61 3.06
N ILE A 34 -6.62 -24.50 3.54
CA ILE A 34 -7.09 -23.13 3.26
C ILE A 34 -5.94 -22.29 2.69
N LEU A 35 -6.23 -21.60 1.60
CA LEU A 35 -5.48 -20.45 1.08
C LEU A 35 -6.38 -19.21 1.11
N LEU A 36 -5.85 -18.07 1.52
CA LEU A 36 -6.54 -16.77 1.52
C LEU A 36 -5.91 -15.84 0.48
N ASP A 37 -6.73 -15.17 -0.34
CA ASP A 37 -6.34 -14.05 -1.22
C ASP A 37 -7.05 -12.78 -0.73
N THR A 38 -6.29 -11.75 -0.37
CA THR A 38 -6.67 -10.66 0.56
C THR A 38 -6.05 -9.35 0.11
N ASP A 39 -6.72 -8.20 0.32
CA ASP A 39 -6.14 -6.87 0.10
C ASP A 39 -5.72 -6.14 1.39
N VAL A 40 -5.84 -6.81 2.54
CA VAL A 40 -5.09 -6.57 3.79
C VAL A 40 -5.54 -5.29 4.52
N ASP A 41 -6.84 -5.00 4.48
CA ASP A 41 -7.49 -3.96 5.29
C ASP A 41 -7.85 -4.46 6.72
N THR A 42 -8.57 -3.63 7.44
CA THR A 42 -8.80 -3.63 8.88
C THR A 42 -9.65 -4.81 9.33
N ASP A 43 -10.64 -5.19 8.53
CA ASP A 43 -11.51 -6.36 8.70
C ASP A 43 -10.87 -7.66 8.19
N ASP A 44 -10.02 -7.60 7.17
CA ASP A 44 -9.13 -8.69 6.76
C ASP A 44 -8.27 -9.17 7.94
N PHE A 45 -7.82 -8.28 8.84
CA PHE A 45 -7.11 -8.68 10.07
C PHE A 45 -7.97 -9.55 10.99
N PHE A 46 -9.30 -9.38 11.01
CA PHE A 46 -10.23 -10.22 11.77
C PHE A 46 -10.30 -11.61 11.14
N ALA A 47 -10.40 -11.69 9.80
CA ALA A 47 -10.42 -12.95 9.06
C ALA A 47 -9.11 -13.73 9.24
N ILE A 48 -7.96 -13.07 8.97
CA ILE A 48 -6.63 -13.65 9.12
C ILE A 48 -6.43 -14.19 10.54
N LEU A 49 -6.73 -13.40 11.58
CA LEU A 49 -6.53 -13.84 12.96
C LEU A 49 -7.56 -14.88 13.42
N TYR A 50 -8.82 -14.83 12.96
CA TYR A 50 -9.81 -15.90 13.17
C TYR A 50 -9.30 -17.23 12.58
N LEU A 51 -8.84 -17.23 11.32
CA LEU A 51 -8.29 -18.41 10.65
C LEU A 51 -7.04 -18.97 11.35
N LEU A 52 -6.16 -18.10 11.88
CA LEU A 52 -4.96 -18.50 12.64
C LEU A 52 -5.28 -19.14 14.00
N LYS A 53 -6.49 -18.90 14.53
CA LYS A 53 -6.98 -19.41 15.83
C LYS A 53 -7.74 -20.73 15.74
N LEU A 54 -8.12 -21.17 14.53
CA LEU A 54 -8.84 -22.41 14.31
C LEU A 54 -8.05 -23.66 14.74
N ASN A 55 -8.78 -24.75 14.94
CA ASN A 55 -8.20 -26.04 15.30
C ASN A 55 -7.33 -26.58 14.16
N ARG A 56 -6.01 -26.64 14.35
CA ARG A 56 -5.06 -27.06 13.31
C ARG A 56 -5.17 -28.55 12.91
N SER A 57 -5.87 -29.36 13.70
CA SER A 57 -6.21 -30.75 13.36
C SER A 57 -7.46 -30.86 12.46
N GLU A 58 -8.15 -29.75 12.22
CA GLU A 58 -9.39 -29.63 11.44
C GLU A 58 -9.19 -28.72 10.22
N PHE A 59 -8.48 -27.60 10.40
CA PHE A 59 -8.18 -26.61 9.37
C PHE A 59 -6.67 -26.36 9.26
N HIS A 60 -6.12 -26.57 8.07
CA HIS A 60 -4.74 -26.30 7.71
C HIS A 60 -4.66 -25.03 6.87
N PHE A 61 -4.63 -23.87 7.54
CA PHE A 61 -4.34 -22.59 6.89
C PHE A 61 -2.86 -22.54 6.47
N GLN A 62 -2.60 -22.54 5.16
CA GLN A 62 -1.27 -22.77 4.56
C GLN A 62 -0.64 -21.54 3.90
N ALA A 63 -1.46 -20.69 3.29
CA ALA A 63 -0.98 -19.63 2.41
C ALA A 63 -1.88 -18.40 2.46
N ILE A 64 -1.25 -17.24 2.32
CA ILE A 64 -1.87 -15.94 2.11
C ILE A 64 -1.31 -15.36 0.80
N THR A 65 -2.14 -14.76 -0.04
CA THR A 65 -1.70 -13.97 -1.19
C THR A 65 -2.31 -12.59 -1.15
N VAL A 66 -1.49 -11.59 -1.47
CA VAL A 66 -1.84 -10.18 -1.30
C VAL A 66 -2.21 -9.60 -2.66
N ASN A 67 -3.42 -9.08 -2.79
CA ASN A 67 -3.82 -8.18 -3.87
C ASN A 67 -3.64 -6.72 -3.41
N THR A 68 -3.21 -5.86 -4.32
CA THR A 68 -2.84 -4.46 -4.03
C THR A 68 -3.45 -3.49 -5.04
N ASN A 69 -4.38 -4.00 -5.87
CA ASN A 69 -5.23 -3.24 -6.78
C ASN A 69 -6.35 -2.47 -6.04
N SER A 70 -6.16 -2.18 -4.75
CA SER A 70 -7.25 -1.86 -3.81
C SER A 70 -6.74 -1.01 -2.62
N TRP A 71 -7.28 -1.26 -1.42
CA TRP A 71 -7.12 -0.52 -0.16
C TRP A 71 -5.72 -0.46 0.46
N THR A 72 -4.78 -1.32 0.03
CA THR A 72 -3.38 -1.26 0.49
C THR A 72 -2.37 -1.14 -0.64
N ASN A 73 -1.13 -0.81 -0.27
CA ASN A 73 0.07 -0.93 -1.09
C ASN A 73 0.98 -2.07 -0.62
N ALA A 74 1.64 -2.69 -1.60
CA ALA A 74 2.36 -3.95 -1.45
C ALA A 74 3.44 -3.97 -0.35
N GLY A 75 4.19 -2.88 -0.20
CA GLY A 75 5.26 -2.77 0.80
C GLY A 75 4.73 -2.76 2.24
N HIS A 76 3.54 -2.21 2.44
CA HIS A 76 2.90 -2.11 3.74
C HIS A 76 2.20 -3.42 4.11
N ALA A 77 1.33 -3.94 3.25
CA ALA A 77 0.58 -5.18 3.42
C ALA A 77 1.47 -6.41 3.71
N VAL A 78 2.57 -6.60 2.97
CA VAL A 78 3.50 -7.72 3.20
C VAL A 78 4.15 -7.64 4.59
N ASN A 79 4.53 -6.43 5.01
CA ASN A 79 5.16 -6.24 6.30
C ASN A 79 4.15 -6.35 7.46
N GLN A 80 2.89 -5.94 7.26
CA GLN A 80 1.77 -6.17 8.17
C GLN A 80 1.57 -7.68 8.40
N ILE A 81 1.42 -8.46 7.33
CA ILE A 81 1.26 -9.93 7.42
C ILE A 81 2.48 -10.58 8.10
N TYR A 82 3.71 -10.12 7.83
CA TYR A 82 4.90 -10.70 8.47
C TYR A 82 5.00 -10.41 9.97
N ASP A 83 4.51 -9.26 10.44
CA ASP A 83 4.45 -8.95 11.86
C ASP A 83 3.29 -9.70 12.56
N ILE A 84 2.15 -9.90 11.89
CA ILE A 84 1.02 -10.74 12.36
C ILE A 84 1.40 -12.24 12.43
N LEU A 85 2.03 -12.78 11.38
CA LEU A 85 2.46 -14.18 11.36
C LEU A 85 3.57 -14.46 12.38
N TYR A 86 4.48 -13.50 12.62
CA TYR A 86 5.45 -13.63 13.70
C TYR A 86 4.76 -13.65 15.06
N MET A 87 3.86 -12.70 15.36
CA MET A 87 3.06 -12.65 16.59
C MET A 87 2.38 -14.00 16.90
N MET A 88 1.73 -14.61 15.90
CA MET A 88 1.03 -15.91 16.03
C MET A 88 1.96 -17.14 15.97
N GLY A 89 3.26 -16.94 15.73
CA GLY A 89 4.22 -18.02 15.54
C GLY A 89 3.88 -18.92 14.35
N ARG A 90 3.47 -18.30 13.23
CA ARG A 90 3.04 -18.91 11.96
C ARG A 90 3.89 -18.48 10.76
N ASP A 91 5.19 -18.27 10.97
CA ASP A 91 6.16 -18.03 9.89
C ASP A 91 6.23 -19.18 8.85
N ASP A 92 5.63 -20.34 9.14
CA ASP A 92 5.43 -21.45 8.19
C ASP A 92 4.44 -21.15 7.06
N ILE A 93 3.53 -20.18 7.23
CA ILE A 93 2.56 -19.80 6.20
C ILE A 93 3.26 -19.14 5.00
N ALA A 94 3.00 -19.64 3.80
CA ALA A 94 3.46 -19.03 2.57
C ALA A 94 2.77 -17.68 2.35
N VAL A 95 3.50 -16.67 1.89
CA VAL A 95 2.93 -15.34 1.59
C VAL A 95 3.43 -14.89 0.23
N GLY A 96 2.51 -14.68 -0.69
CA GLY A 96 2.76 -14.11 -2.01
C GLY A 96 2.26 -12.67 -2.09
N VAL A 97 2.89 -11.83 -2.90
CA VAL A 97 2.38 -10.50 -3.24
C VAL A 97 2.53 -10.26 -4.74
N GLY A 98 1.48 -9.73 -5.37
CA GLY A 98 1.49 -9.26 -6.75
C GLY A 98 2.27 -10.13 -7.74
N GLY A 99 2.94 -9.47 -8.67
CA GLY A 99 3.84 -10.12 -9.62
C GLY A 99 4.29 -9.20 -10.77
N GLU A 100 5.55 -9.32 -11.17
CA GLU A 100 6.22 -8.46 -12.17
C GLU A 100 6.05 -8.90 -13.63
N GLY A 101 5.34 -10.02 -13.86
CA GLY A 101 4.80 -10.32 -15.18
C GLY A 101 3.73 -9.31 -15.57
N GLY A 102 3.54 -9.10 -16.87
CA GLY A 102 2.47 -8.27 -17.41
C GLY A 102 1.57 -9.05 -18.38
N ILE A 103 0.62 -8.35 -18.97
CA ILE A 103 -0.21 -8.84 -20.08
C ILE A 103 0.19 -8.10 -21.34
N SER A 104 0.48 -8.83 -22.42
CA SER A 104 0.79 -8.21 -23.71
C SER A 104 -0.47 -7.80 -24.48
N GLU A 105 -0.30 -6.95 -25.49
CA GLU A 105 -1.38 -6.39 -26.34
C GLU A 105 -2.33 -7.43 -26.97
N ASN A 106 -1.89 -8.68 -27.16
CA ASN A 106 -2.71 -9.79 -27.66
C ASN A 106 -3.37 -10.64 -26.54
N GLY A 107 -3.32 -10.20 -25.28
CA GLY A 107 -3.81 -10.95 -24.13
C GLY A 107 -2.93 -12.09 -23.64
N THR A 108 -1.70 -12.27 -24.16
CA THR A 108 -0.80 -13.30 -23.60
C THR A 108 -0.34 -12.86 -22.21
N ILE A 109 -0.70 -13.64 -21.19
CA ILE A 109 -0.31 -13.44 -19.80
C ILE A 109 1.13 -13.95 -19.61
N LEU A 110 2.00 -13.14 -19.01
CA LEU A 110 3.39 -13.52 -18.73
C LEU A 110 3.54 -14.21 -17.36
N PRO A 111 4.55 -15.10 -17.18
CA PRO A 111 4.80 -15.76 -15.91
C PRO A 111 5.03 -14.76 -14.77
N ASN A 112 4.43 -15.06 -13.59
CA ASN A 112 4.50 -14.21 -12.41
C ASN A 112 3.82 -12.83 -12.55
N VAL A 113 2.74 -12.68 -13.33
CA VAL A 113 1.84 -11.52 -13.25
C VAL A 113 1.11 -11.47 -11.90
N GLY A 114 0.63 -10.31 -11.42
CA GLY A 114 -0.24 -10.28 -10.24
C GLY A 114 -0.91 -8.93 -9.96
N GLY A 115 -1.78 -8.91 -8.96
CA GLY A 115 -2.71 -7.83 -8.64
C GLY A 115 -2.06 -6.55 -8.09
N TYR A 116 -1.42 -5.81 -8.98
CA TYR A 116 -1.02 -4.41 -8.78
C TYR A 116 -1.95 -3.41 -9.51
N LEU A 117 -2.66 -3.90 -10.54
CA LEU A 117 -3.56 -3.19 -11.46
C LEU A 117 -4.66 -4.18 -11.90
N PRO A 118 -5.85 -3.74 -12.38
CA PRO A 118 -6.87 -4.67 -12.87
C PRO A 118 -6.48 -5.30 -14.21
N ILE A 119 -7.04 -6.47 -14.56
CA ILE A 119 -6.70 -7.19 -15.80
C ILE A 119 -6.89 -6.33 -17.06
N ILE A 120 -7.83 -5.38 -17.07
CA ILE A 120 -8.05 -4.49 -18.21
C ILE A 120 -6.90 -3.50 -18.45
N ASP A 121 -6.41 -2.87 -17.39
CA ASP A 121 -5.37 -1.82 -17.43
C ASP A 121 -3.94 -2.40 -17.39
N GLN A 122 -3.78 -3.70 -17.11
CA GLN A 122 -2.48 -4.37 -17.16
C GLN A 122 -1.86 -4.35 -18.58
N GLY A 123 -0.70 -3.70 -18.67
CA GLY A 123 0.24 -3.77 -19.78
C GLY A 123 1.42 -4.71 -19.48
N ARG A 124 2.57 -4.48 -20.13
CA ARG A 124 3.79 -5.29 -19.97
C ARG A 124 4.58 -5.09 -18.66
N GLY A 125 4.04 -4.31 -17.72
CA GLY A 125 4.65 -4.01 -16.43
C GLY A 125 3.62 -3.51 -15.43
N THR A 126 4.08 -3.04 -14.26
CA THR A 126 3.23 -2.70 -13.11
C THR A 126 2.96 -1.20 -12.97
N ALA A 127 3.21 -0.42 -14.05
CA ALA A 127 2.83 0.98 -14.23
C ALA A 127 1.66 1.04 -15.22
N GLY A 128 0.70 1.95 -15.00
CA GLY A 128 -0.55 2.04 -15.77
C GLY A 128 -1.62 2.84 -15.03
N PRO A 129 -2.77 3.11 -15.68
CA PRO A 129 -3.82 3.98 -15.14
C PRO A 129 -4.50 3.36 -13.92
N CYS A 130 -4.93 4.20 -12.98
CA CYS A 130 -5.54 3.76 -11.73
C CYS A 130 -7.08 3.65 -11.76
N ARG A 131 -7.70 3.64 -12.95
CA ARG A 131 -9.15 3.58 -13.25
C ARG A 131 -10.09 3.40 -12.05
N TYR A 132 -10.24 2.16 -11.56
CA TYR A 132 -11.15 1.83 -10.47
C TYR A 132 -10.62 2.27 -9.10
N ARG A 133 -9.29 2.24 -8.90
CA ARG A 133 -8.59 2.67 -7.69
C ARG A 133 -8.69 4.19 -7.41
N GLN A 134 -9.19 4.99 -8.37
CA GLN A 134 -9.64 6.38 -8.13
C GLN A 134 -10.77 6.47 -7.08
N ALA A 135 -11.57 5.40 -6.94
CA ALA A 135 -12.63 5.33 -5.95
C ALA A 135 -12.12 5.10 -4.52
N ILE A 136 -10.84 4.75 -4.35
CA ILE A 136 -10.25 4.51 -3.03
C ILE A 136 -9.35 5.71 -2.68
N PRO A 137 -9.69 6.50 -1.63
CA PRO A 137 -8.92 7.67 -1.25
C PRO A 137 -7.43 7.35 -1.02
N ILE A 138 -6.55 8.32 -1.32
CA ILE A 138 -5.10 8.12 -1.16
C ILE A 138 -4.64 8.50 0.26
N GLY A 139 -5.09 9.66 0.74
CA GLY A 139 -4.81 10.17 2.08
C GLY A 139 -5.79 9.64 3.12
N SER A 140 -6.24 10.55 4.00
CA SER A 140 -7.15 10.22 5.09
C SER A 140 -8.50 9.64 4.61
N GLY A 141 -9.00 8.63 5.32
CA GLY A 141 -10.16 7.84 4.92
C GLY A 141 -9.85 6.83 3.81
N GLY A 142 -8.59 6.45 3.63
CA GLY A 142 -8.14 5.55 2.57
C GLY A 142 -6.72 5.00 2.75
N ARG A 143 -6.03 4.76 1.64
CA ARG A 143 -4.82 3.92 1.57
C ARG A 143 -3.73 4.26 2.60
N LEU A 144 -3.43 5.55 2.82
CA LEU A 144 -2.49 6.01 3.84
C LEU A 144 -2.81 5.46 5.24
N ASP A 145 -4.08 5.54 5.64
CA ASP A 145 -4.55 5.13 6.96
C ASP A 145 -4.41 3.61 7.15
N ILE A 146 -4.75 2.84 6.11
CA ILE A 146 -4.68 1.37 6.11
C ILE A 146 -3.23 0.87 6.06
N ASP A 147 -2.41 1.44 5.17
CA ASP A 147 -0.98 1.09 5.00
C ASP A 147 -0.15 1.34 6.27
N ALA A 148 -0.52 2.35 7.07
CA ALA A 148 0.06 2.59 8.38
C ALA A 148 -0.63 1.80 9.52
N ASN A 149 -1.88 1.36 9.30
CA ASN A 149 -2.87 1.07 10.34
C ASN A 149 -2.83 2.15 11.43
N PHE A 150 -2.85 3.43 11.02
CA PHE A 150 -2.68 4.61 11.90
C PHE A 150 -1.47 4.52 12.87
N GLY A 151 -0.37 3.90 12.43
CA GLY A 151 0.82 3.65 13.23
C GLY A 151 0.66 2.58 14.32
N LEU A 152 -0.53 1.97 14.48
CA LEU A 152 -0.79 0.91 15.44
C LEU A 152 0.14 -0.27 15.19
N ARG A 153 0.30 -0.68 13.92
CA ARG A 153 1.14 -1.81 13.49
C ARG A 153 2.54 -1.75 14.11
N ARG A 154 3.19 -0.58 14.06
CA ARG A 154 4.58 -0.38 14.52
C ARG A 154 4.72 -0.26 16.04
N SER A 155 3.69 0.23 16.72
CA SER A 155 3.64 0.30 18.19
C SER A 155 3.24 -1.01 18.87
N PHE A 156 2.48 -1.86 18.16
CA PHE A 156 1.88 -3.06 18.73
C PHE A 156 2.56 -4.34 18.25
N LEU A 157 2.71 -4.57 16.95
CA LEU A 157 3.12 -5.89 16.48
C LEU A 157 4.64 -6.14 16.66
N PRO A 158 5.03 -7.32 17.18
CA PRO A 158 6.42 -7.73 17.29
C PRO A 158 7.04 -7.99 15.90
N GLN A 159 8.36 -7.81 15.77
CA GLN A 159 9.01 -7.81 14.46
C GLN A 159 9.78 -9.11 14.18
N GLY A 160 9.22 -9.96 13.34
CA GLY A 160 9.84 -11.22 12.93
C GLY A 160 11.10 -11.04 12.08
N ARG A 161 11.93 -12.10 12.04
CA ARG A 161 13.11 -12.19 11.15
C ARG A 161 12.73 -12.16 9.66
N ARG A 162 11.50 -12.57 9.34
CA ARG A 162 10.91 -12.48 8.01
C ARG A 162 10.79 -11.01 7.60
N ARG A 163 11.06 -10.74 6.33
CA ARG A 163 11.07 -9.40 5.72
C ARG A 163 10.80 -9.51 4.23
N TYR A 164 10.27 -8.45 3.63
CA TYR A 164 10.34 -8.29 2.18
C TYR A 164 11.81 -8.31 1.70
N SER A 165 12.03 -8.81 0.49
CA SER A 165 13.32 -8.68 -0.21
C SER A 165 13.12 -8.63 -1.72
N PRO A 166 13.65 -7.61 -2.42
CA PRO A 166 13.58 -7.49 -3.87
C PRO A 166 14.15 -8.73 -4.58
N LEU A 167 13.43 -9.20 -5.60
CA LEU A 167 13.68 -10.45 -6.36
C LEU A 167 13.76 -11.75 -5.53
N ARG A 168 13.26 -11.76 -4.29
CA ARG A 168 13.23 -12.95 -3.41
C ARG A 168 11.91 -13.15 -2.69
N GLN A 169 11.13 -12.10 -2.53
CA GLN A 169 9.73 -12.17 -2.16
C GLN A 169 8.99 -13.11 -3.14
N PRO A 170 8.29 -14.16 -2.66
CA PRO A 170 7.43 -14.95 -3.53
C PRO A 170 6.33 -14.10 -4.13
N THR A 171 6.08 -14.27 -5.43
CA THR A 171 4.93 -13.64 -6.10
C THR A 171 3.65 -14.39 -5.76
N THR A 172 2.49 -13.75 -5.93
CA THR A 172 1.19 -14.42 -5.71
C THR A 172 1.08 -15.71 -6.54
N GLN A 173 1.44 -15.67 -7.83
CA GLN A 173 1.36 -16.86 -8.69
C GLN A 173 2.25 -18.00 -8.23
N GLN A 174 3.46 -17.72 -7.71
CA GLN A 174 4.33 -18.76 -7.16
C GLN A 174 3.71 -19.46 -5.95
N VAL A 175 3.02 -18.71 -5.08
CA VAL A 175 2.36 -19.24 -3.89
C VAL A 175 1.06 -19.97 -4.24
N LEU A 176 0.25 -19.45 -5.16
CA LEU A 176 -0.94 -20.13 -5.69
C LEU A 176 -0.56 -21.45 -6.37
N ILE A 177 0.36 -21.43 -7.33
CA ILE A 177 0.81 -22.62 -8.06
C ILE A 177 1.37 -23.67 -7.10
N LYS A 178 2.30 -23.28 -6.20
CA LYS A 178 2.88 -24.23 -5.24
C LYS A 178 1.77 -24.86 -4.37
N THR A 179 1.02 -24.04 -3.65
CA THR A 179 0.07 -24.52 -2.64
C THR A 179 -1.06 -25.33 -3.29
N ILE A 180 -1.62 -24.88 -4.42
CA ILE A 180 -2.70 -25.60 -5.10
C ILE A 180 -2.17 -26.90 -5.76
N SER A 181 -0.90 -26.96 -6.20
CA SER A 181 -0.34 -28.20 -6.76
C SER A 181 -0.18 -29.34 -5.75
N GLU A 182 -0.07 -29.05 -4.45
CA GLU A 182 0.15 -30.04 -3.38
C GLU A 182 -1.08 -30.96 -3.13
N GLY A 183 -2.28 -30.61 -3.64
CA GLY A 183 -3.49 -31.44 -3.54
C GLY A 183 -4.79 -30.61 -3.41
N PRO A 184 -5.92 -31.25 -3.02
CA PRO A 184 -7.20 -30.57 -2.79
C PRO A 184 -7.13 -29.43 -1.76
N ILE A 185 -7.78 -28.30 -2.02
CA ILE A 185 -7.75 -27.09 -1.19
C ILE A 185 -8.99 -26.21 -1.39
N SER A 186 -9.46 -25.56 -0.32
CA SER A 186 -10.42 -24.45 -0.39
C SER A 186 -9.69 -23.11 -0.53
N VAL A 187 -10.17 -22.27 -1.44
CA VAL A 187 -9.66 -20.90 -1.63
C VAL A 187 -10.66 -19.91 -1.05
N PHE A 188 -10.18 -19.01 -0.21
CA PHE A 188 -10.94 -17.90 0.37
C PHE A 188 -10.46 -16.62 -0.33
N THR A 189 -11.37 -15.81 -0.88
CA THR A 189 -11.05 -14.52 -1.47
C THR A 189 -11.80 -13.43 -0.70
N THR A 190 -11.07 -12.62 0.05
CA THR A 190 -11.56 -11.43 0.74
C THR A 190 -11.32 -10.20 -0.11
N GLY A 191 -10.12 -10.08 -0.66
CA GLY A 191 -9.74 -9.00 -1.56
C GLY A 191 -10.08 -9.22 -3.03
N VAL A 192 -9.72 -8.23 -3.85
CA VAL A 192 -9.98 -8.17 -5.30
C VAL A 192 -9.54 -9.45 -6.03
N HIS A 193 -10.32 -9.85 -7.03
CA HIS A 193 -10.21 -11.17 -7.67
C HIS A 193 -9.02 -11.34 -8.64
N THR A 194 -8.28 -10.27 -8.97
CA THR A 194 -7.22 -10.23 -10.01
C THR A 194 -6.20 -11.35 -9.90
N ASN A 195 -5.64 -11.54 -8.70
CA ASN A 195 -4.63 -12.56 -8.40
C ASN A 195 -5.08 -13.97 -8.78
N PHE A 196 -6.27 -14.36 -8.31
CA PHE A 196 -6.82 -15.70 -8.52
C PHE A 196 -7.38 -15.89 -9.94
N ALA A 197 -7.98 -14.88 -10.56
CA ALA A 197 -8.38 -14.92 -11.96
C ALA A 197 -7.19 -15.20 -12.90
N LEU A 198 -6.08 -14.47 -12.73
CA LEU A 198 -4.85 -14.67 -13.49
C LEU A 198 -4.26 -16.07 -13.28
N PHE A 199 -4.39 -16.63 -12.08
CA PHE A 199 -4.02 -18.02 -11.80
C PHE A 199 -4.90 -19.01 -12.57
N LEU A 200 -6.22 -18.85 -12.53
CA LEU A 200 -7.20 -19.72 -13.19
C LEU A 200 -7.06 -19.69 -14.73
N MET A 201 -6.72 -18.53 -15.30
CA MET A 201 -6.44 -18.35 -16.73
C MET A 201 -5.10 -18.96 -17.14
N SER A 202 -4.05 -18.79 -16.32
CA SER A 202 -2.68 -19.27 -16.65
C SER A 202 -2.44 -20.74 -16.32
N ASN A 203 -3.15 -21.29 -15.32
CA ASN A 203 -2.95 -22.65 -14.79
C ASN A 203 -4.25 -23.47 -14.80
N PRO A 204 -5.02 -23.55 -15.91
CA PRO A 204 -6.33 -24.22 -15.93
C PRO A 204 -6.26 -25.70 -15.54
N HIS A 205 -5.11 -26.35 -15.73
CA HIS A 205 -4.85 -27.74 -15.32
C HIS A 205 -4.81 -27.97 -13.79
N LEU A 206 -4.70 -26.90 -12.99
CA LEU A 206 -4.77 -26.93 -11.52
C LEU A 206 -6.18 -26.66 -10.97
N LYS A 207 -7.15 -26.24 -11.79
CA LYS A 207 -8.55 -25.99 -11.35
C LYS A 207 -9.14 -27.18 -10.57
N LYS A 208 -8.85 -28.40 -11.03
CA LYS A 208 -9.27 -29.68 -10.43
C LYS A 208 -8.79 -29.92 -8.98
N ASN A 209 -7.82 -29.15 -8.49
CA ASN A 209 -7.31 -29.23 -7.12
C ASN A 209 -8.01 -28.22 -6.19
N ILE A 210 -8.85 -27.32 -6.71
CA ILE A 210 -9.63 -26.40 -5.88
C ILE A 210 -10.99 -27.06 -5.62
N GLU A 211 -11.28 -27.36 -4.36
CA GLU A 211 -12.52 -28.02 -3.95
C GLU A 211 -13.69 -27.03 -3.94
N HIS A 212 -13.45 -25.83 -3.40
CA HIS A 212 -14.46 -24.79 -3.21
C HIS A 212 -13.81 -23.41 -3.18
N ILE A 213 -14.53 -22.39 -3.65
CA ILE A 213 -14.15 -20.97 -3.55
C ILE A 213 -15.15 -20.27 -2.61
N TYR A 214 -14.66 -19.64 -1.55
CA TYR A 214 -15.46 -18.81 -0.65
C TYR A 214 -15.10 -17.35 -0.88
N ILE A 215 -16.09 -16.53 -1.22
CA ILE A 215 -15.91 -15.15 -1.69
C ILE A 215 -16.61 -14.19 -0.73
N MET A 216 -15.88 -13.19 -0.23
CA MET A 216 -16.51 -11.95 0.24
C MET A 216 -16.65 -11.02 -0.96
N GLY A 217 -17.82 -10.40 -1.12
CA GLY A 217 -18.01 -9.32 -2.08
C GLY A 217 -19.24 -9.47 -2.97
N GLY A 218 -19.45 -8.48 -3.82
CA GLY A 218 -20.67 -8.29 -4.60
C GLY A 218 -21.88 -7.87 -3.75
N GLY A 219 -22.94 -7.44 -4.43
CA GLY A 219 -24.28 -7.23 -3.86
C GLY A 219 -25.32 -7.69 -4.87
N VAL A 220 -26.22 -8.59 -4.47
CA VAL A 220 -27.10 -9.33 -5.40
C VAL A 220 -28.53 -8.79 -5.37
N ARG A 221 -29.05 -8.57 -4.15
CA ARG A 221 -30.39 -8.08 -3.80
C ARG A 221 -30.29 -7.12 -2.59
N SER A 222 -29.17 -6.38 -2.51
CA SER A 222 -28.70 -5.61 -1.33
C SER A 222 -29.63 -4.43 -0.98
N LYS A 223 -30.76 -4.73 -0.34
CA LYS A 223 -31.80 -3.77 0.06
C LYS A 223 -31.61 -3.30 1.49
N ASN A 224 -31.41 -2.00 1.65
CA ASN A 224 -31.31 -1.29 2.94
C ASN A 224 -30.16 -1.74 3.85
N PRO A 225 -28.95 -1.16 3.73
CA PRO A 225 -28.20 -0.82 4.94
C PRO A 225 -29.08 0.09 5.82
N THR A 226 -29.05 -0.09 7.15
CA THR A 226 -29.96 0.62 8.07
C THR A 226 -29.54 2.06 8.33
N GLY A 227 -29.96 3.00 7.45
CA GLY A 227 -29.56 4.42 7.53
C GLY A 227 -30.62 5.46 7.13
N CYS A 228 -31.92 5.14 7.12
CA CYS A 228 -32.98 6.08 6.74
C CYS A 228 -33.94 6.43 7.90
N CYS A 229 -34.43 7.68 7.93
CA CYS A 229 -35.05 8.36 9.09
C CYS A 229 -35.91 7.48 10.04
N PRO A 230 -35.68 7.56 11.37
CA PRO A 230 -36.59 6.97 12.37
C PRO A 230 -38.03 7.49 12.22
N LYS A 231 -39.01 6.65 12.57
CA LYS A 231 -40.45 6.74 12.21
C LYS A 231 -41.21 8.05 12.48
N ASN A 232 -40.62 9.04 13.18
CA ASN A 232 -41.29 10.27 13.63
C ASN A 232 -40.59 11.58 13.15
N SER A 233 -39.74 11.54 12.11
CA SER A 233 -38.95 12.70 11.67
C SER A 233 -39.74 13.81 10.95
N SER A 234 -39.35 15.07 11.16
CA SER A 234 -39.87 16.26 10.48
C SER A 234 -39.08 16.64 9.20
N SER A 235 -39.49 17.72 8.53
CA SER A 235 -39.08 18.11 7.16
C SER A 235 -37.64 18.63 6.99
N SER A 236 -36.72 18.30 7.90
CA SER A 236 -35.28 18.61 7.81
C SER A 236 -34.38 17.36 7.85
N CYS A 237 -34.96 16.17 7.75
CA CYS A 237 -34.25 14.89 7.72
C CYS A 237 -33.62 14.64 6.33
N GLN A 238 -32.28 14.59 6.22
CA GLN A 238 -31.57 13.99 5.07
C GLN A 238 -30.46 12.95 5.45
N PRO A 239 -30.81 11.84 6.11
CA PRO A 239 -30.08 10.58 5.98
C PRO A 239 -30.31 9.98 4.57
N GLN A 240 -29.24 9.44 3.99
CA GLN A 240 -29.24 8.59 2.78
C GLN A 240 -28.15 7.52 2.98
N GLN A 241 -28.23 6.32 2.40
CA GLN A 241 -29.01 5.91 1.23
C GLN A 241 -29.90 4.68 1.52
N CYS A 242 -31.04 4.59 0.84
CA CYS A 242 -31.88 3.38 0.83
C CYS A 242 -32.29 3.02 -0.61
N GLY A 243 -32.01 1.77 -1.00
CA GLY A 243 -32.25 1.19 -2.32
C GLY A 243 -31.51 -0.15 -2.46
N ASP A 244 -31.54 -0.73 -3.66
CA ASP A 244 -30.72 -1.90 -4.05
C ASP A 244 -29.30 -1.43 -4.40
N HIS A 245 -28.40 -1.35 -3.42
CA HIS A 245 -27.13 -0.64 -3.54
C HIS A 245 -25.93 -1.38 -2.93
N GLY A 246 -24.77 -1.14 -3.54
CA GLY A 246 -23.46 -1.63 -3.09
C GLY A 246 -22.68 -0.59 -2.26
N ASN A 247 -21.42 -0.89 -1.91
CA ASN A 247 -20.64 -0.13 -0.90
C ASN A 247 -19.72 0.97 -1.47
N MET A 248 -19.75 1.24 -2.78
CA MET A 248 -18.90 2.21 -3.50
C MET A 248 -19.14 3.69 -3.12
N PHE A 249 -18.92 4.10 -1.88
CA PHE A 249 -19.37 5.40 -1.34
C PHE A 249 -18.84 6.64 -2.10
N THR A 250 -17.59 6.63 -2.54
CA THR A 250 -16.97 7.70 -3.36
C THR A 250 -17.52 7.76 -4.79
N ALA A 251 -17.75 6.59 -5.39
CA ALA A 251 -18.12 6.44 -6.80
C ALA A 251 -19.65 6.30 -7.00
N PHE A 252 -20.44 6.24 -5.93
CA PHE A 252 -21.88 5.94 -5.94
C PHE A 252 -22.70 6.71 -6.99
N ARG A 253 -22.38 7.98 -7.21
CA ARG A 253 -23.09 8.81 -8.20
C ARG A 253 -22.88 8.35 -9.66
N SER A 254 -21.83 7.58 -9.93
CA SER A 254 -21.50 6.99 -11.23
C SER A 254 -21.90 5.50 -11.31
N ASN A 255 -21.63 4.74 -10.24
CA ASN A 255 -21.96 3.33 -10.11
C ASN A 255 -22.49 3.06 -8.68
N PRO A 256 -23.82 3.01 -8.49
CA PRO A 256 -24.45 2.79 -7.19
C PRO A 256 -24.69 1.30 -6.87
N TYR A 257 -24.21 0.37 -7.72
CA TYR A 257 -24.60 -1.04 -7.70
C TYR A 257 -23.47 -1.98 -7.24
N ALA A 258 -22.22 -1.63 -7.54
CA ALA A 258 -21.08 -2.50 -7.33
C ALA A 258 -20.57 -2.51 -5.89
N GLU A 259 -19.75 -3.51 -5.59
CA GLU A 259 -19.02 -3.67 -4.32
C GLU A 259 -17.51 -3.57 -4.60
N PHE A 260 -16.72 -2.95 -3.72
CA PHE A 260 -15.30 -2.63 -3.95
C PHE A 260 -14.45 -3.78 -4.51
N ASN A 261 -14.56 -5.00 -3.99
CA ASN A 261 -13.75 -6.16 -4.41
C ASN A 261 -14.16 -6.75 -5.77
N PHE A 262 -15.37 -6.45 -6.24
CA PHE A 262 -15.84 -6.75 -7.59
C PHE A 262 -15.63 -5.55 -8.54
N PHE A 263 -15.82 -4.31 -8.08
CA PHE A 263 -15.62 -3.07 -8.84
C PHE A 263 -14.15 -2.87 -9.23
N SER A 264 -13.22 -3.20 -8.35
CA SER A 264 -11.79 -2.94 -8.57
C SER A 264 -11.17 -3.84 -9.65
N ASP A 265 -11.79 -4.97 -10.00
CA ASP A 265 -11.48 -5.75 -11.21
C ASP A 265 -12.69 -6.61 -11.65
N PRO A 266 -13.66 -6.04 -12.38
CA PRO A 266 -14.91 -6.73 -12.72
C PRO A 266 -14.68 -7.94 -13.63
N PHE A 267 -13.68 -7.84 -14.52
CA PHE A 267 -13.32 -8.94 -15.40
C PHE A 267 -12.70 -10.11 -14.61
N ALA A 268 -11.83 -9.84 -13.64
CA ALA A 268 -11.32 -10.89 -12.76
C ALA A 268 -12.44 -11.54 -11.91
N ALA A 269 -13.34 -10.75 -11.33
CA ALA A 269 -14.47 -11.28 -10.57
C ALA A 269 -15.36 -12.19 -11.44
N TYR A 270 -15.64 -11.79 -12.69
CA TYR A 270 -16.30 -12.65 -13.68
C TYR A 270 -15.52 -13.95 -13.92
N GLN A 271 -14.20 -13.92 -14.16
CA GLN A 271 -13.39 -15.12 -14.41
C GLN A 271 -13.35 -16.10 -13.22
N VAL A 272 -13.49 -15.62 -11.98
CA VAL A 272 -13.57 -16.47 -10.78
C VAL A 272 -14.97 -17.07 -10.61
N ILE A 273 -16.04 -16.27 -10.77
CA ILE A 273 -17.43 -16.78 -10.70
C ILE A 273 -17.71 -17.79 -11.82
N HIS A 274 -17.30 -17.50 -13.04
CA HIS A 274 -17.43 -18.40 -14.22
C HIS A 274 -16.33 -19.47 -14.30
N SER A 275 -15.58 -19.70 -13.24
CA SER A 275 -14.42 -20.61 -13.25
C SER A 275 -14.77 -22.09 -13.49
N GLY A 276 -16.01 -22.49 -13.20
CA GLY A 276 -16.51 -23.87 -13.21
C GLY A 276 -16.28 -24.65 -11.90
N ILE A 277 -15.76 -23.99 -10.87
CA ILE A 277 -15.49 -24.54 -9.53
C ILE A 277 -16.69 -24.19 -8.62
N PRO A 278 -17.05 -25.01 -7.60
CA PRO A 278 -18.07 -24.64 -6.62
C PRO A 278 -17.75 -23.31 -5.91
N VAL A 279 -18.70 -22.38 -5.92
CA VAL A 279 -18.59 -21.07 -5.26
C VAL A 279 -19.62 -20.96 -4.13
N THR A 280 -19.19 -20.39 -3.00
CA THR A 280 -20.08 -19.78 -2.01
C THR A 280 -19.78 -18.29 -1.90
N LEU A 281 -20.78 -17.45 -2.18
CA LEU A 281 -20.70 -16.00 -2.08
C LEU A 281 -21.25 -15.53 -0.73
N VAL A 282 -20.56 -14.60 -0.08
CA VAL A 282 -21.00 -13.86 1.10
C VAL A 282 -21.04 -12.38 0.73
N PRO A 283 -22.14 -11.93 0.09
CA PRO A 283 -22.26 -10.58 -0.46
C PRO A 283 -22.73 -9.59 0.61
N LEU A 284 -22.77 -8.32 0.21
CA LEU A 284 -23.30 -7.21 1.02
C LEU A 284 -24.69 -7.50 1.59
N ASP A 285 -25.55 -8.22 0.86
CA ASP A 285 -26.86 -8.69 1.33
C ASP A 285 -26.81 -9.34 2.72
N ALA A 286 -25.81 -10.18 2.97
CA ALA A 286 -25.65 -10.90 4.22
C ALA A 286 -24.87 -10.06 5.25
N THR A 287 -23.78 -9.41 4.85
CA THR A 287 -22.93 -8.63 5.78
C THR A 287 -23.67 -7.40 6.32
N ASN A 288 -24.53 -6.77 5.51
CA ASN A 288 -25.40 -5.66 5.93
C ASN A 288 -26.37 -6.05 7.07
N THR A 289 -26.53 -7.34 7.37
CA THR A 289 -27.35 -7.84 8.49
C THR A 289 -26.55 -8.12 9.77
N ILE A 290 -25.23 -7.89 9.74
CA ILE A 290 -24.28 -8.08 10.85
C ILE A 290 -23.34 -6.86 11.02
N PRO A 291 -23.88 -5.65 11.32
CA PRO A 291 -23.09 -4.46 11.61
C PRO A 291 -22.26 -4.61 12.88
N ILE A 292 -21.18 -3.85 13.03
CA ILE A 292 -20.49 -3.72 14.32
C ILE A 292 -21.41 -2.93 15.27
N THR A 293 -22.31 -3.61 15.97
CA THR A 293 -23.23 -2.96 16.91
C THR A 293 -22.47 -2.39 18.11
N GLN A 294 -23.02 -1.36 18.76
CA GLN A 294 -22.45 -0.84 20.01
C GLN A 294 -22.33 -1.96 21.07
N GLN A 295 -23.33 -2.84 21.16
CA GLN A 295 -23.34 -3.99 22.08
C GLN A 295 -22.20 -4.97 21.78
N PHE A 296 -21.94 -5.25 20.50
CA PHE A 296 -20.79 -6.07 20.10
C PHE A 296 -19.47 -5.37 20.44
N PHE A 297 -19.32 -4.08 20.08
CA PHE A 297 -18.11 -3.31 20.33
C PHE A 297 -17.78 -3.25 21.83
N GLU A 298 -18.76 -2.93 22.67
CA GLU A 298 -18.63 -2.92 24.12
C GLU A 298 -18.34 -4.30 24.72
N MET A 299 -18.85 -5.38 24.12
CA MET A 299 -18.54 -6.74 24.55
C MET A 299 -17.10 -7.12 24.16
N PHE A 300 -16.64 -6.72 22.98
CA PHE A 300 -15.27 -6.93 22.54
C PHE A 300 -14.27 -6.09 23.35
N GLU A 301 -14.65 -4.87 23.75
CA GLU A 301 -13.86 -4.04 24.68
C GLU A 301 -13.61 -4.76 26.02
N LYS A 302 -14.57 -5.58 26.47
CA LYS A 302 -14.53 -6.32 27.73
C LYS A 302 -13.92 -7.73 27.61
N ASN A 303 -13.75 -8.26 26.39
CA ASN A 303 -13.28 -9.63 26.11
C ASN A 303 -12.06 -9.61 25.15
N GLN A 304 -10.88 -9.42 25.73
CA GLN A 304 -9.58 -9.27 25.06
C GLN A 304 -8.49 -10.06 25.82
N ASP A 305 -8.79 -11.31 26.15
CA ASP A 305 -7.93 -12.23 26.92
C ASP A 305 -6.64 -12.62 26.18
N THR A 306 -6.59 -12.36 24.88
CA THR A 306 -5.47 -12.69 24.00
C THR A 306 -4.90 -11.44 23.32
N TYR A 307 -3.61 -11.50 22.98
CA TYR A 307 -2.88 -10.36 22.44
C TYR A 307 -3.32 -10.03 21.00
N GLU A 308 -3.71 -11.06 20.25
CA GLU A 308 -4.35 -10.91 18.94
C GLU A 308 -5.75 -10.27 19.02
N ALA A 309 -6.56 -10.60 20.03
CA ALA A 309 -7.83 -9.92 20.26
C ALA A 309 -7.63 -8.42 20.55
N GLN A 310 -6.60 -8.08 21.33
CA GLN A 310 -6.21 -6.69 21.62
C GLN A 310 -5.75 -5.92 20.38
N TYR A 311 -5.05 -6.58 19.44
CA TYR A 311 -4.65 -5.94 18.17
C TYR A 311 -5.87 -5.62 17.29
N ILE A 312 -6.78 -6.58 17.15
CA ILE A 312 -8.02 -6.41 16.36
C ILE A 312 -8.88 -5.31 16.98
N PHE A 313 -9.15 -5.38 18.29
CA PHE A 313 -9.97 -4.37 18.95
C PHE A 313 -9.35 -2.97 18.89
N LYS A 314 -8.03 -2.82 19.00
CA LYS A 314 -7.38 -1.51 18.81
C LYS A 314 -7.50 -0.99 17.37
N SER A 315 -7.43 -1.88 16.38
CA SER A 315 -7.66 -1.50 14.96
C SER A 315 -9.12 -1.07 14.75
N LEU A 316 -10.08 -1.81 15.34
CA LEU A 316 -11.51 -1.49 15.30
C LEU A 316 -11.87 -0.20 16.05
N LYS A 317 -11.27 0.03 17.24
CA LYS A 317 -11.40 1.28 17.99
C LYS A 317 -10.87 2.45 17.17
N MET A 318 -9.76 2.27 16.47
CA MET A 318 -9.24 3.31 15.59
C MET A 318 -10.22 3.58 14.45
N ALA A 319 -10.66 2.56 13.70
CA ALA A 319 -11.64 2.72 12.62
C ALA A 319 -12.96 3.40 13.08
N ARG A 320 -13.43 3.11 14.31
CA ARG A 320 -14.52 3.83 14.96
C ARG A 320 -14.17 5.29 15.22
N ASP A 321 -13.06 5.54 15.92
CA ASP A 321 -12.63 6.89 16.32
C ASP A 321 -12.30 7.76 15.10
N THR A 322 -11.94 7.15 13.96
CA THR A 322 -11.65 7.79 12.67
C THR A 322 -12.78 7.75 11.65
N TRP A 323 -13.96 7.24 12.00
CA TRP A 323 -15.10 7.20 11.06
C TRP A 323 -15.52 8.61 10.61
N PHE A 324 -16.08 8.74 9.42
CA PHE A 324 -16.39 10.04 8.83
C PHE A 324 -17.66 10.69 9.42
N ASP A 325 -18.52 9.92 10.09
CA ASP A 325 -19.73 10.39 10.78
C ASP A 325 -20.04 9.57 12.05
N ASP A 326 -21.15 9.91 12.72
CA ASP A 326 -21.63 9.22 13.93
C ASP A 326 -22.29 7.85 13.65
N GLN A 327 -22.35 7.39 12.38
CA GLN A 327 -23.09 6.18 11.98
C GLN A 327 -22.23 4.92 11.93
N PHE A 328 -21.03 4.91 12.51
CA PHE A 328 -20.11 3.76 12.52
C PHE A 328 -20.82 2.45 12.91
N PHE A 329 -21.59 2.45 14.02
CA PHE A 329 -22.27 1.25 14.53
C PHE A 329 -23.45 0.74 13.66
N THR A 330 -23.75 1.44 12.56
CA THR A 330 -24.78 1.08 11.55
C THR A 330 -24.25 1.04 10.12
N SER A 331 -22.94 1.30 9.90
CA SER A 331 -22.32 1.39 8.56
C SER A 331 -20.98 0.64 8.42
N TYR A 332 -20.34 0.24 9.51
CA TYR A 332 -19.25 -0.75 9.50
C TYR A 332 -19.83 -2.14 9.81
N PHE A 333 -19.40 -3.19 9.08
CA PHE A 333 -19.96 -4.54 9.21
C PHE A 333 -18.90 -5.62 9.44
N MET A 334 -19.33 -6.79 9.91
CA MET A 334 -18.52 -8.00 9.82
C MET A 334 -18.53 -8.51 8.37
N TRP A 335 -17.57 -8.06 7.57
CA TRP A 335 -17.38 -8.51 6.19
C TRP A 335 -16.54 -9.81 6.15
N ASP A 336 -15.23 -9.73 6.01
CA ASP A 336 -14.34 -10.88 5.76
C ASP A 336 -14.33 -11.96 6.84
N SER A 337 -14.45 -11.55 8.11
CA SER A 337 -14.48 -12.50 9.21
C SER A 337 -15.77 -13.32 9.19
N PHE A 338 -16.91 -12.71 8.88
CA PHE A 338 -18.18 -13.42 8.74
C PHE A 338 -18.13 -14.39 7.55
N MET A 339 -17.52 -13.99 6.42
CA MET A 339 -17.25 -14.91 5.32
C MET A 339 -16.41 -16.11 5.78
N SER A 340 -15.33 -15.86 6.53
CA SER A 340 -14.47 -16.93 7.09
C SER A 340 -15.23 -17.86 8.05
N GLY A 341 -16.18 -17.34 8.84
CA GLY A 341 -17.10 -18.13 9.66
C GLY A 341 -18.06 -18.99 8.83
N VAL A 342 -18.72 -18.38 7.84
CA VAL A 342 -19.64 -19.08 6.91
C VAL A 342 -18.92 -20.18 6.14
N ALA A 343 -17.69 -19.93 5.67
CA ALA A 343 -16.88 -20.90 4.98
C ALA A 343 -16.51 -22.10 5.88
N THR A 344 -15.92 -21.84 7.04
CA THR A 344 -15.46 -22.89 7.97
C THR A 344 -16.61 -23.72 8.55
N SER A 345 -17.76 -23.10 8.83
CA SER A 345 -18.99 -23.81 9.21
C SER A 345 -19.51 -24.70 8.06
N SER A 346 -19.42 -24.24 6.81
CA SER A 346 -19.82 -25.05 5.65
C SER A 346 -18.91 -26.25 5.45
N MET A 347 -17.60 -26.09 5.65
CA MET A 347 -16.60 -27.16 5.52
C MET A 347 -16.85 -28.29 6.54
N ARG A 348 -17.16 -27.95 7.81
CA ARG A 348 -17.55 -28.90 8.88
C ARG A 348 -18.78 -29.77 8.58
N ASN A 349 -19.66 -29.29 7.72
CA ASN A 349 -20.95 -29.92 7.42
C ASN A 349 -20.95 -30.67 6.08
N THR A 350 -19.82 -30.75 5.38
CA THR A 350 -19.71 -31.39 4.05
C THR A 350 -20.04 -32.89 4.10
N ASP A 351 -19.68 -33.60 5.17
CA ASP A 351 -20.01 -35.02 5.39
C ASP A 351 -21.46 -35.26 5.89
N LYS A 352 -22.30 -34.22 6.00
CA LYS A 352 -23.60 -34.27 6.68
C LYS A 352 -24.67 -33.52 5.89
N GLU A 353 -25.24 -34.21 4.90
CA GLU A 353 -26.18 -33.68 3.88
C GLU A 353 -27.37 -32.83 4.38
N ASN A 354 -27.71 -32.89 5.67
CA ASN A 354 -28.86 -32.19 6.27
C ASN A 354 -28.49 -31.09 7.29
N LEU A 355 -27.21 -30.70 7.42
CA LEU A 355 -26.80 -29.61 8.33
C LEU A 355 -26.64 -28.28 7.59
N GLU A 356 -27.51 -27.33 7.93
CA GLU A 356 -27.38 -25.94 7.51
C GLU A 356 -26.08 -25.28 8.03
N ASN A 357 -25.72 -24.15 7.43
CA ASN A 357 -24.67 -23.28 7.97
C ASN A 357 -25.06 -22.79 9.38
N GLU A 358 -24.10 -22.76 10.31
CA GLU A 358 -24.36 -22.37 11.70
C GLU A 358 -24.66 -20.87 11.83
N PHE A 359 -24.02 -20.05 10.99
CA PHE A 359 -23.98 -18.59 11.09
C PHE A 359 -24.82 -17.84 10.04
N ALA A 360 -25.21 -18.49 8.93
CA ALA A 360 -25.91 -17.85 7.83
C ALA A 360 -27.13 -18.61 7.30
N GLU A 361 -28.12 -17.86 6.80
CA GLU A 361 -29.15 -18.35 5.87
C GLU A 361 -28.50 -18.49 4.48
N MET A 362 -28.76 -19.59 3.76
CA MET A 362 -28.10 -19.92 2.49
C MET A 362 -29.11 -20.26 1.40
N GLU A 363 -28.99 -19.64 0.22
CA GLU A 363 -29.80 -19.90 -0.97
C GLU A 363 -28.91 -20.41 -2.13
N TYR A 364 -29.51 -20.91 -3.22
CA TYR A 364 -28.82 -21.09 -4.50
C TYR A 364 -29.42 -20.13 -5.53
N ILE A 365 -28.64 -19.14 -5.96
CA ILE A 365 -29.07 -18.05 -6.84
C ILE A 365 -28.30 -18.15 -8.17
N ASN A 366 -28.95 -17.82 -9.28
CA ASN A 366 -28.29 -17.70 -10.58
C ASN A 366 -27.83 -16.25 -10.78
N ILE A 367 -26.51 -16.03 -10.80
CA ILE A 367 -25.91 -14.69 -10.85
C ILE A 367 -24.90 -14.56 -11.99
N THR A 368 -24.54 -13.32 -12.32
CA THR A 368 -23.38 -13.00 -13.16
C THR A 368 -22.71 -11.72 -12.68
N VAL A 369 -21.52 -11.40 -13.19
CA VAL A 369 -20.83 -10.13 -12.89
C VAL A 369 -20.84 -9.25 -14.14
N ILE A 370 -21.32 -8.02 -14.00
CA ILE A 370 -21.33 -7.06 -15.10
C ILE A 370 -19.91 -6.49 -15.30
N THR A 371 -19.34 -6.76 -16.47
CA THR A 371 -17.95 -6.39 -16.80
C THR A 371 -17.82 -5.19 -17.74
N SER A 372 -18.92 -4.79 -18.37
CA SER A 372 -19.03 -3.62 -19.25
C SER A 372 -20.51 -3.26 -19.42
N ASN A 373 -20.80 -2.02 -19.80
CA ASN A 373 -22.14 -1.44 -19.87
C ASN A 373 -22.66 -1.43 -21.31
N GLU A 374 -23.95 -1.72 -21.48
CA GLU A 374 -24.60 -1.63 -22.80
C GLU A 374 -24.58 -0.19 -23.37
N PRO A 375 -24.46 -0.02 -24.70
CA PRO A 375 -24.54 -1.04 -25.75
C PRO A 375 -23.21 -1.77 -26.05
N TYR A 376 -23.26 -3.10 -26.09
CA TYR A 376 -22.11 -3.93 -26.47
C TYR A 376 -21.70 -3.74 -27.94
N GLY A 377 -20.39 -3.70 -28.19
CA GLY A 377 -19.82 -3.62 -29.54
C GLY A 377 -19.56 -2.21 -30.07
N ILE A 378 -19.90 -1.16 -29.31
CA ILE A 378 -19.53 0.22 -29.64
C ILE A 378 -18.14 0.52 -29.07
N SER A 379 -17.20 0.95 -29.91
CA SER A 379 -15.88 1.43 -29.47
C SER A 379 -15.95 2.93 -29.21
N ASP A 380 -15.79 3.32 -27.95
CA ASP A 380 -15.75 4.70 -27.46
C ASP A 380 -14.38 5.08 -26.85
N GLY A 381 -13.41 4.16 -26.86
CA GLY A 381 -12.09 4.31 -26.24
C GLY A 381 -12.01 3.86 -24.77
N SER A 382 -13.14 3.59 -24.10
CA SER A 382 -13.17 3.28 -22.66
C SER A 382 -12.58 1.90 -22.31
N ASN A 383 -12.75 0.93 -23.21
CA ASN A 383 -12.54 -0.50 -22.97
C ASN A 383 -11.26 -1.04 -23.63
N ALA A 384 -10.16 -1.04 -22.87
CA ALA A 384 -8.83 -1.47 -23.30
C ALA A 384 -8.67 -3.00 -23.53
N LEU A 385 -9.75 -3.79 -23.45
CA LEU A 385 -9.76 -5.16 -23.97
C LEU A 385 -10.05 -5.19 -25.48
N PHE A 386 -10.68 -4.14 -26.03
CA PHE A 386 -11.17 -4.07 -27.41
C PHE A 386 -10.64 -2.89 -28.22
N ASP A 387 -10.46 -1.72 -27.60
CA ASP A 387 -10.07 -0.50 -28.33
C ASP A 387 -8.64 -0.59 -28.87
N GLY A 388 -8.39 0.07 -30.02
CA GLY A 388 -7.13 -0.06 -30.79
C GLY A 388 -6.83 -1.46 -31.37
N HIS A 389 -7.49 -2.51 -30.90
CA HIS A 389 -7.12 -3.90 -31.16
C HIS A 389 -7.92 -4.55 -32.31
N LYS A 390 -7.19 -5.12 -33.29
CA LYS A 390 -7.78 -5.90 -34.39
C LYS A 390 -8.51 -7.15 -33.86
N ILE A 391 -7.82 -7.92 -33.02
CA ILE A 391 -8.33 -9.06 -32.25
C ILE A 391 -8.32 -8.61 -30.78
N PRO A 392 -9.45 -8.67 -30.03
CA PRO A 392 -9.49 -8.28 -28.61
C PRO A 392 -8.54 -9.12 -27.74
N LYS A 393 -8.13 -8.57 -26.59
CA LYS A 393 -7.41 -9.34 -25.57
C LYS A 393 -8.25 -10.57 -25.16
N PHE A 394 -7.58 -11.69 -24.90
CA PHE A 394 -8.19 -12.97 -24.47
C PHE A 394 -9.24 -13.55 -25.43
N ASP A 395 -9.13 -13.25 -26.74
CA ASP A 395 -10.05 -13.72 -27.80
C ASP A 395 -11.54 -13.39 -27.55
N LEU A 396 -11.81 -12.32 -26.81
CA LEU A 396 -13.17 -11.93 -26.43
C LEU A 396 -14.03 -11.53 -27.64
N ARG A 397 -15.32 -11.88 -27.58
CA ARG A 397 -16.26 -11.64 -28.68
C ARG A 397 -16.65 -10.16 -28.77
N LYS A 398 -16.38 -9.55 -29.93
CA LYS A 398 -16.98 -8.25 -30.30
C LYS A 398 -18.51 -8.39 -30.32
N ASN A 399 -19.20 -7.42 -29.73
CA ASN A 399 -20.65 -7.39 -29.50
C ASN A 399 -21.15 -8.39 -28.41
N GLY A 400 -20.25 -8.98 -27.60
CA GLY A 400 -20.60 -9.75 -26.40
C GLY A 400 -20.55 -8.93 -25.10
N VAL A 401 -20.95 -9.53 -23.98
CA VAL A 401 -21.12 -8.89 -22.65
C VAL A 401 -19.88 -8.21 -22.03
N HIS A 402 -18.70 -8.42 -22.62
CA HIS A 402 -17.44 -7.76 -22.23
C HIS A 402 -17.07 -6.55 -23.11
N SER A 403 -17.82 -6.30 -24.18
CA SER A 403 -17.46 -5.36 -25.26
C SER A 403 -18.24 -4.04 -25.25
N GLY A 404 -18.85 -3.70 -24.11
CA GLY A 404 -19.52 -2.43 -23.89
C GLY A 404 -18.57 -1.36 -23.34
N HIS A 405 -19.15 -0.24 -22.88
CA HIS A 405 -18.42 0.82 -22.19
C HIS A 405 -17.89 0.32 -20.84
N VAL A 406 -16.65 0.64 -20.49
CA VAL A 406 -16.03 0.26 -19.21
C VAL A 406 -15.60 1.53 -18.48
N GLN A 407 -16.11 1.73 -17.26
CA GLN A 407 -15.99 2.99 -16.53
C GLN A 407 -14.52 3.46 -16.45
N THR A 408 -14.24 4.68 -16.91
CA THR A 408 -12.87 5.24 -16.99
C THR A 408 -12.40 5.91 -15.70
N GLY A 409 -13.34 6.27 -14.82
CA GLY A 409 -13.08 6.90 -13.53
C GLY A 409 -14.38 7.25 -12.79
N ILE A 410 -14.28 7.83 -11.59
CA ILE A 410 -15.48 8.17 -10.79
C ILE A 410 -16.29 9.35 -11.37
N HIS A 411 -15.68 10.10 -12.30
CA HIS A 411 -16.29 11.23 -13.01
C HIS A 411 -16.52 10.94 -14.51
N ASP A 412 -16.59 9.67 -14.92
CA ASP A 412 -16.87 9.27 -16.30
C ASP A 412 -18.21 9.84 -16.82
N PRO A 413 -18.22 10.68 -17.86
CA PRO A 413 -19.44 11.30 -18.38
C PRO A 413 -20.52 10.31 -18.86
N PHE A 414 -20.14 9.10 -19.30
CA PHE A 414 -21.10 8.07 -19.71
C PHE A 414 -21.96 7.61 -18.53
N CYS A 415 -21.37 7.53 -17.34
CA CYS A 415 -22.05 7.02 -16.15
C CYS A 415 -23.13 7.95 -15.59
N PHE A 416 -23.24 9.20 -16.05
CA PHE A 416 -24.21 10.18 -15.54
C PHE A 416 -25.37 10.44 -16.51
N ARG A 417 -26.61 10.19 -16.08
CA ARG A 417 -27.81 10.42 -16.90
C ARG A 417 -28.69 11.55 -16.33
N GLY A 418 -28.30 12.78 -16.64
CA GLY A 418 -28.93 13.98 -16.09
C GLY A 418 -28.69 14.10 -14.59
N ASN A 419 -29.71 14.52 -13.82
CA ASN A 419 -29.62 14.64 -12.36
C ASN A 419 -29.96 13.32 -11.61
N GLY A 420 -29.94 12.18 -12.29
CA GLY A 420 -30.31 10.87 -11.74
C GLY A 420 -29.18 10.16 -11.00
N THR A 421 -29.47 8.94 -10.52
CA THR A 421 -28.45 7.97 -10.09
C THR A 421 -27.58 7.54 -11.28
N GLY A 422 -26.34 7.14 -10.99
CA GLY A 422 -25.41 6.64 -11.99
C GLY A 422 -25.91 5.40 -12.72
N ILE A 423 -25.52 5.24 -13.99
CA ILE A 423 -25.95 4.14 -14.87
C ILE A 423 -24.89 3.05 -15.07
N CYS A 424 -23.65 3.27 -14.61
CA CYS A 424 -22.60 2.27 -14.74
C CYS A 424 -22.77 1.14 -13.71
N LYS A 425 -22.45 -0.07 -14.15
CA LYS A 425 -22.66 -1.34 -13.43
C LYS A 425 -21.37 -2.18 -13.33
N ASP A 426 -20.20 -1.66 -13.69
CA ASP A 426 -18.90 -2.32 -13.52
C ASP A 426 -18.78 -2.99 -12.15
N GLY A 427 -18.68 -4.32 -12.08
CA GLY A 427 -18.58 -5.08 -10.82
C GLY A 427 -19.91 -5.34 -10.11
N TYR A 428 -21.07 -5.00 -10.69
CA TYR A 428 -22.38 -5.38 -10.14
C TYR A 428 -22.64 -6.89 -10.33
N THR A 429 -23.19 -7.52 -9.28
CA THR A 429 -23.51 -8.96 -9.25
C THR A 429 -25.00 -9.17 -9.54
N GLU A 430 -25.39 -9.17 -10.82
CA GLU A 430 -26.79 -9.20 -11.22
C GLU A 430 -27.39 -10.62 -11.19
N GLU A 431 -28.56 -10.78 -10.55
CA GLU A 431 -29.35 -12.02 -10.61
C GLU A 431 -30.02 -12.17 -11.99
N ILE A 432 -29.68 -13.25 -12.72
CA ILE A 432 -30.13 -13.46 -14.10
C ILE A 432 -30.46 -14.93 -14.39
N SER A 433 -31.39 -15.14 -15.32
CA SER A 433 -31.84 -16.47 -15.79
C SER A 433 -31.31 -16.87 -17.17
N GLY A 434 -30.38 -16.08 -17.72
CA GLY A 434 -29.80 -16.28 -19.06
C GLY A 434 -28.72 -17.37 -19.14
N PRO A 435 -28.18 -17.65 -20.34
CA PRO A 435 -27.11 -18.62 -20.53
C PRO A 435 -25.79 -18.20 -19.88
N ASP A 436 -25.57 -16.89 -19.70
CA ASP A 436 -24.39 -16.31 -19.05
C ASP A 436 -24.53 -16.23 -17.51
N SER A 437 -25.37 -17.09 -16.91
CA SER A 437 -25.61 -17.17 -15.46
C SER A 437 -24.91 -18.36 -14.81
N VAL A 438 -24.37 -18.17 -13.61
CA VAL A 438 -23.77 -19.23 -12.77
C VAL A 438 -24.64 -19.45 -11.55
N ARG A 439 -24.97 -20.72 -11.26
CA ARG A 439 -25.69 -21.09 -10.04
C ARG A 439 -24.73 -21.17 -8.86
N VAL A 440 -24.74 -20.14 -8.03
CA VAL A 440 -23.84 -19.98 -6.87
C VAL A 440 -24.61 -20.20 -5.57
N ARG A 441 -23.95 -20.73 -4.53
CA ARG A 441 -24.52 -20.79 -3.18
C ARG A 441 -24.30 -19.43 -2.52
N VAL A 442 -25.36 -18.73 -2.13
CA VAL A 442 -25.26 -17.35 -1.63
C VAL A 442 -25.73 -17.28 -0.19
N ALA A 443 -24.95 -16.66 0.69
CA ALA A 443 -25.42 -16.28 2.02
C ALA A 443 -26.40 -15.11 1.89
N THR A 444 -27.57 -15.19 2.51
CA THR A 444 -28.63 -14.17 2.39
C THR A 444 -28.88 -13.38 3.67
N ARG A 445 -28.40 -13.87 4.82
CA ARG A 445 -28.54 -13.24 6.15
C ARG A 445 -27.59 -13.86 7.16
N ALA A 446 -27.09 -13.07 8.11
CA ALA A 446 -26.50 -13.58 9.34
C ALA A 446 -27.59 -14.05 10.32
N LYS A 447 -27.48 -15.28 10.81
CA LYS A 447 -28.48 -15.89 11.69
C LYS A 447 -28.54 -15.17 13.05
N PRO A 448 -29.75 -14.99 13.62
CA PRO A 448 -29.89 -14.49 14.98
C PRO A 448 -29.22 -15.45 15.96
N ASN A 449 -28.76 -14.92 17.09
CA ASN A 449 -28.25 -15.74 18.19
C ASN A 449 -29.37 -16.65 18.71
N ARG A 450 -29.05 -17.94 18.93
CA ARG A 450 -30.00 -18.94 19.46
C ARG A 450 -30.29 -18.74 20.95
N ASP A 451 -29.40 -18.07 21.69
CA ASP A 451 -29.61 -17.69 23.08
C ASP A 451 -30.29 -16.32 23.17
N ASN A 452 -31.61 -16.34 23.35
CA ASN A 452 -32.45 -15.17 23.58
C ASN A 452 -32.13 -14.39 24.88
N THR A 453 -31.22 -14.89 25.74
CA THR A 453 -30.75 -14.18 26.95
C THR A 453 -29.43 -13.44 26.75
N SER A 454 -28.75 -13.68 25.62
CA SER A 454 -27.51 -12.99 25.27
C SER A 454 -27.75 -11.54 24.85
N THR A 455 -26.77 -10.67 25.13
CA THR A 455 -26.76 -9.28 24.63
C THR A 455 -26.21 -9.15 23.21
N LEU A 456 -25.73 -10.25 22.61
CA LEU A 456 -25.24 -10.32 21.24
C LEU A 456 -26.33 -10.93 20.34
N ASP A 457 -26.84 -10.20 19.35
CA ASP A 457 -28.03 -10.58 18.57
C ASP A 457 -27.73 -11.44 17.32
N ARG A 458 -26.47 -11.82 17.08
CA ARG A 458 -26.06 -12.76 16.00
C ARG A 458 -25.21 -13.90 16.55
N GLU A 459 -25.46 -15.11 16.05
CA GLU A 459 -24.71 -16.32 16.41
C GLU A 459 -23.20 -16.15 16.16
N TYR A 460 -22.84 -15.48 15.06
CA TYR A 460 -21.44 -15.29 14.68
C TYR A 460 -20.66 -14.36 15.64
N TYR A 461 -21.30 -13.39 16.30
CA TYR A 461 -20.59 -12.57 17.30
C TYR A 461 -20.07 -13.43 18.46
N VAL A 462 -20.89 -14.37 18.93
CA VAL A 462 -20.53 -15.31 20.00
C VAL A 462 -19.39 -16.21 19.51
N GLY A 463 -19.54 -16.80 18.32
CA GLY A 463 -18.53 -17.67 17.72
C GLY A 463 -17.18 -16.96 17.45
N PHE A 464 -17.20 -15.71 17.03
CA PHE A 464 -16.00 -14.89 16.82
C PHE A 464 -15.28 -14.56 18.13
N LEU A 465 -16.01 -14.05 19.14
CA LEU A 465 -15.43 -13.67 20.42
C LEU A 465 -14.87 -14.87 21.19
N ASP A 466 -15.53 -16.03 21.11
CA ASP A 466 -15.01 -17.30 21.61
C ASP A 466 -13.72 -17.70 20.87
N VAL A 467 -13.74 -17.79 19.53
CA VAL A 467 -12.56 -18.21 18.75
C VAL A 467 -11.34 -17.31 18.99
N ILE A 468 -11.51 -15.99 19.09
CA ILE A 468 -10.38 -15.06 19.27
C ILE A 468 -9.83 -15.08 20.72
N ASN A 469 -10.68 -15.24 21.75
CA ASN A 469 -10.26 -15.22 23.14
C ASN A 469 -9.80 -16.59 23.70
N ARG A 470 -10.12 -17.70 23.03
CA ARG A 470 -9.62 -19.04 23.42
C ARG A 470 -8.11 -19.05 23.72
N PRO A 471 -7.63 -19.68 24.80
CA PRO A 471 -6.19 -19.73 25.10
C PRO A 471 -5.39 -20.60 24.10
N GLN A 472 -6.06 -21.49 23.36
CA GLN A 472 -5.45 -22.29 22.30
C GLN A 472 -5.04 -21.41 21.10
N GLN A 473 -3.94 -21.80 20.45
CA GLN A 473 -3.37 -21.12 19.26
C GLN A 473 -3.11 -19.61 19.41
N ARG A 474 -3.09 -19.08 20.64
CA ARG A 474 -2.89 -17.65 20.91
C ARG A 474 -1.51 -17.14 20.48
N GLY A 475 -1.40 -15.81 20.38
CA GLY A 475 -0.14 -15.10 20.13
C GLY A 475 1.00 -15.62 21.01
N ARG A 476 2.12 -15.97 20.38
CA ARG A 476 3.33 -16.50 21.05
C ARG A 476 4.31 -15.40 21.43
N PHE A 477 4.33 -14.32 20.67
CA PHE A 477 5.23 -13.18 20.86
C PHE A 477 4.37 -11.93 21.09
N ASN A 478 4.69 -11.18 22.14
CA ASN A 478 4.07 -9.91 22.48
C ASN A 478 5.21 -8.91 22.71
N PHE A 479 5.16 -7.76 22.02
CA PHE A 479 6.23 -6.77 21.99
C PHE A 479 6.65 -6.33 23.40
N THR A 480 5.70 -6.03 24.30
CA THR A 480 5.96 -5.63 25.69
C THR A 480 6.58 -6.75 26.54
N SER A 481 6.36 -8.02 26.15
CA SER A 481 6.94 -9.19 26.82
C SER A 481 8.32 -9.61 26.27
N GLU A 482 8.58 -9.33 24.98
CA GLU A 482 9.89 -9.51 24.32
C GLU A 482 10.89 -8.43 24.79
N PHE A 483 10.37 -7.27 25.20
CA PHE A 483 11.13 -6.06 25.55
C PHE A 483 10.74 -5.48 26.94
N PRO A 484 11.10 -6.15 28.06
CA PRO A 484 10.72 -5.72 29.42
C PRO A 484 11.22 -4.34 29.85
N TYR A 485 12.23 -3.80 29.15
CA TYR A 485 12.80 -2.47 29.38
C TYR A 485 12.44 -1.48 28.25
N TYR A 486 11.44 -1.79 27.42
CA TYR A 486 10.89 -0.88 26.42
C TYR A 486 10.46 0.45 27.07
N LYS A 487 10.87 1.55 26.45
CA LYS A 487 10.46 2.92 26.79
C LYS A 487 10.40 3.73 25.51
N GLU A 488 9.40 4.60 25.41
CA GLU A 488 9.35 5.65 24.40
C GLU A 488 10.30 6.77 24.83
N VAL A 489 11.42 6.88 24.12
CA VAL A 489 12.49 7.86 24.38
C VAL A 489 12.61 8.73 23.14
N PHE A 490 12.53 10.05 23.31
CA PHE A 490 12.80 11.01 22.24
C PHE A 490 14.25 11.49 22.36
N TYR A 491 14.99 11.41 21.27
CA TYR A 491 16.37 11.85 21.23
C TYR A 491 16.48 13.21 20.54
N LYS A 492 16.69 14.25 21.34
CA LYS A 492 16.83 15.63 20.87
C LYS A 492 18.20 16.17 21.31
N PRO A 493 18.97 16.81 20.41
CA PRO A 493 20.25 17.38 20.76
C PRO A 493 20.06 18.66 21.58
N ASP A 494 21.03 18.97 22.44
CA ASP A 494 21.19 20.33 22.95
C ASP A 494 22.20 21.08 22.07
N PHE A 495 21.79 22.23 21.56
CA PHE A 495 22.63 23.15 20.78
C PHE A 495 23.02 24.42 21.56
N ASN A 496 22.74 24.50 22.87
CA ASN A 496 23.15 25.59 23.73
C ASN A 496 24.65 25.92 23.57
N GLY A 497 24.95 27.17 23.24
CA GLY A 497 26.32 27.65 23.02
C GLY A 497 26.92 27.38 21.63
N LYS A 498 26.28 26.56 20.78
CA LYS A 498 26.65 26.46 19.35
C LYS A 498 26.06 27.63 18.56
N LYS A 499 26.82 28.16 17.60
CA LYS A 499 26.27 29.08 16.59
C LYS A 499 25.65 28.24 15.48
N LEU A 500 24.32 28.26 15.37
CA LEU A 500 23.61 27.54 14.32
C LEU A 500 23.86 28.15 12.92
N GLY A 501 23.88 27.30 11.91
CA GLY A 501 24.05 27.64 10.51
C GLY A 501 22.76 28.16 9.86
N LYS A 502 22.69 28.11 8.52
CA LYS A 502 21.52 28.60 7.77
C LYS A 502 20.29 27.76 8.11
N SER A 503 19.12 28.39 8.30
CA SER A 503 17.85 27.68 8.52
C SER A 503 17.41 26.97 7.24
N VAL A 504 17.16 25.67 7.33
CA VAL A 504 16.86 24.79 6.19
C VAL A 504 15.55 24.03 6.36
N VAL A 505 14.80 23.97 5.28
CA VAL A 505 13.70 23.00 5.07
C VAL A 505 14.10 22.08 3.91
N PHE A 506 13.90 20.77 4.08
CA PHE A 506 14.10 19.78 3.02
C PHE A 506 12.76 19.19 2.59
N ASP A 507 12.42 19.30 1.31
CA ASP A 507 11.16 18.84 0.72
C ASP A 507 11.43 17.65 -0.20
N MET A 508 10.82 16.49 0.09
CA MET A 508 11.23 15.18 -0.42
C MET A 508 10.03 14.27 -0.70
N ASP A 509 10.14 13.36 -1.67
CA ASP A 509 9.08 12.38 -2.02
C ASP A 509 9.34 10.97 -1.45
N MET A 510 10.30 10.87 -0.52
CA MET A 510 10.70 9.62 0.15
C MET A 510 11.28 8.58 -0.82
N SER A 511 11.92 9.07 -1.88
CA SER A 511 12.82 8.28 -2.72
C SER A 511 13.99 7.69 -1.89
N VAL A 512 14.62 6.63 -2.39
CA VAL A 512 15.83 6.08 -1.74
C VAL A 512 16.99 7.09 -1.75
N GLY A 513 17.07 7.94 -2.77
CA GLY A 513 18.07 9.00 -2.81
C GLY A 513 17.80 10.07 -1.75
N ASP A 514 16.54 10.38 -1.45
CA ASP A 514 16.15 11.25 -0.34
C ASP A 514 16.60 10.73 1.01
N PHE A 515 16.43 9.44 1.28
CA PHE A 515 16.92 8.87 2.55
C PHE A 515 18.46 8.96 2.65
N LEU A 516 19.18 8.87 1.53
CA LEU A 516 20.63 9.08 1.48
C LEU A 516 21.01 10.57 1.59
N ALA A 517 20.23 11.47 0.99
CA ALA A 517 20.38 12.92 1.06
C ALA A 517 20.08 13.46 2.47
N LEU A 518 19.00 12.99 3.09
CA LEU A 518 18.62 13.25 4.49
C LEU A 518 19.72 12.79 5.44
N ILE A 519 20.20 11.55 5.31
CA ILE A 519 21.34 11.07 6.11
C ILE A 519 22.54 11.99 5.94
N TYR A 520 22.88 12.43 4.71
CA TYR A 520 23.97 13.38 4.51
C TYR A 520 23.69 14.76 5.16
N LEU A 521 22.49 15.33 5.03
CA LEU A 521 22.11 16.62 5.66
C LEU A 521 22.16 16.55 7.19
N LEU A 522 21.85 15.39 7.79
CA LEU A 522 21.98 15.14 9.23
C LEU A 522 23.45 14.96 9.67
N LYS A 523 24.38 14.74 8.72
CA LYS A 523 25.83 14.65 8.97
C LYS A 523 26.58 15.96 8.77
N VAL A 524 26.11 16.87 7.90
CA VAL A 524 26.68 18.22 7.74
C VAL A 524 26.60 18.98 9.08
N PRO A 525 27.67 19.66 9.55
CA PRO A 525 27.67 20.35 10.84
C PRO A 525 26.48 21.31 11.02
N VAL A 526 25.88 21.30 12.22
CA VAL A 526 24.77 22.23 12.56
C VAL A 526 25.18 23.70 12.55
N GLU A 527 26.49 23.97 12.63
CA GLU A 527 27.13 25.27 12.39
C GLU A 527 27.04 25.75 10.93
N GLU A 528 26.80 24.85 9.98
CA GLU A 528 26.65 25.14 8.55
C GLU A 528 25.18 25.03 8.10
N ILE A 529 24.50 23.93 8.50
CA ILE A 529 23.09 23.65 8.19
C ILE A 529 22.29 23.45 9.48
N ASN A 530 21.36 24.36 9.74
CA ASN A 530 20.31 24.16 10.74
C ASN A 530 19.06 23.57 10.05
N LEU A 531 19.04 22.25 9.83
CA LEU A 531 17.86 21.55 9.32
C LEU A 531 16.75 21.62 10.39
N LYS A 532 15.74 22.46 10.10
CA LYS A 532 14.59 22.78 10.96
C LYS A 532 13.42 21.81 10.75
N ALA A 533 13.14 21.47 9.49
CA ALA A 533 12.00 20.64 9.13
C ALA A 533 12.24 19.84 7.84
N ILE A 534 11.46 18.77 7.71
CA ILE A 534 11.25 17.99 6.50
C ILE A 534 9.80 18.19 6.06
N LEU A 535 9.58 18.39 4.76
CA LEU A 535 8.28 18.31 4.13
C LEU A 535 8.25 17.06 3.24
N VAL A 536 7.13 16.36 3.23
CA VAL A 536 6.94 15.10 2.49
C VAL A 536 5.89 15.32 1.41
N THR A 537 6.25 15.12 0.15
CA THR A 537 5.31 15.19 -0.99
C THR A 537 4.74 13.80 -1.27
N GLY A 538 3.41 13.65 -1.26
CA GLY A 538 2.74 12.34 -1.33
C GLY A 538 2.63 11.70 -2.72
N THR A 539 3.13 12.36 -3.76
CA THR A 539 2.88 12.01 -5.19
C THR A 539 4.04 11.31 -5.91
N GLY A 540 5.17 11.08 -5.24
CA GLY A 540 6.39 10.53 -5.85
C GLY A 540 6.64 9.03 -5.62
N TRP A 541 7.92 8.67 -5.48
CA TRP A 541 8.44 7.29 -5.60
C TRP A 541 7.98 6.32 -4.51
N ALA A 542 7.50 6.81 -3.37
CA ALA A 542 6.97 6.01 -2.26
C ALA A 542 5.57 6.48 -1.86
N ASN A 543 4.77 5.59 -1.27
CA ASN A 543 3.45 5.96 -0.74
C ASN A 543 3.59 6.79 0.54
N ALA A 544 2.62 7.69 0.80
CA ALA A 544 2.63 8.61 1.95
C ALA A 544 2.87 7.93 3.32
N ALA A 545 2.41 6.68 3.51
CA ALA A 545 2.64 5.90 4.73
C ALA A 545 4.12 5.57 4.99
N THR A 546 5.03 5.77 4.03
CA THR A 546 6.49 5.65 4.18
C THR A 546 7.07 6.70 5.13
N ILE A 547 6.29 7.72 5.53
CA ILE A 547 6.69 8.75 6.50
C ILE A 547 7.15 8.17 7.86
N ASP A 548 6.66 6.98 8.23
CA ASP A 548 7.14 6.20 9.38
C ASP A 548 8.66 5.90 9.32
N VAL A 549 9.22 5.79 8.11
CA VAL A 549 10.65 5.54 7.89
C VAL A 549 11.48 6.83 8.00
N VAL A 550 10.89 7.99 7.70
CA VAL A 550 11.52 9.31 7.97
C VAL A 550 11.72 9.49 9.48
N TYR A 551 10.71 9.11 10.27
CA TYR A 551 10.83 9.12 11.73
C TYR A 551 11.91 8.16 12.25
N ASP A 552 12.04 6.95 11.70
CA ASP A 552 13.12 6.02 12.08
C ASP A 552 14.52 6.58 11.79
N VAL A 553 14.72 7.24 10.64
CA VAL A 553 16.01 7.84 10.28
C VAL A 553 16.34 9.05 11.17
N LEU A 554 15.36 9.88 11.51
CA LEU A 554 15.53 10.95 12.50
C LEU A 554 15.89 10.39 13.88
N HIS A 555 15.20 9.35 14.33
CA HIS A 555 15.42 8.71 15.61
C HIS A 555 16.80 8.02 15.69
N MET A 556 17.22 7.31 14.64
CA MET A 556 18.56 6.74 14.46
C MET A 556 19.66 7.80 14.64
N MET A 557 19.47 8.96 14.02
CA MET A 557 20.42 10.08 14.03
C MET A 557 20.29 11.00 15.25
N GLY A 558 19.36 10.72 16.17
CA GLY A 558 19.16 11.53 17.38
C GLY A 558 18.59 12.93 17.12
N ARG A 559 17.71 13.05 16.13
CA ARG A 559 17.10 14.30 15.67
C ARG A 559 15.56 14.29 15.73
N ASP A 560 15.00 13.80 16.84
CA ASP A 560 13.56 13.86 17.14
C ASP A 560 13.06 15.30 17.43
N ASP A 561 13.93 16.31 17.31
CA ASP A 561 13.60 17.73 17.30
C ASP A 561 13.07 18.21 15.93
N ILE A 562 13.46 17.55 14.83
CA ILE A 562 13.08 17.99 13.47
C ILE A 562 11.59 17.73 13.23
N ALA A 563 10.85 18.78 12.87
CA ALA A 563 9.45 18.67 12.45
C ALA A 563 9.34 17.98 11.08
N VAL A 564 8.34 17.12 10.89
CA VAL A 564 8.05 16.47 9.60
C VAL A 564 6.60 16.77 9.25
N GLY A 565 6.37 17.38 8.09
CA GLY A 565 5.04 17.78 7.62
C GLY A 565 4.62 16.98 6.40
N LEU A 566 3.45 16.36 6.43
CA LEU A 566 2.88 15.62 5.31
C LEU A 566 2.14 16.57 4.37
N GLY A 567 2.50 16.54 3.09
CA GLY A 567 1.87 17.29 2.02
C GLY A 567 0.61 16.63 1.46
N ASP A 568 0.05 17.25 0.43
CA ASP A 568 -1.11 16.72 -0.26
C ASP A 568 -0.81 15.37 -0.93
N SER A 569 -1.85 14.54 -1.06
CA SER A 569 -1.78 13.23 -1.71
C SER A 569 -1.98 13.28 -3.23
N PHE A 570 -2.20 14.47 -3.79
CA PHE A 570 -2.44 14.75 -5.20
C PHE A 570 -1.64 15.99 -5.61
N ASP A 571 -1.32 16.08 -6.91
CA ASP A 571 -0.72 17.24 -7.53
C ASP A 571 -1.76 18.33 -7.84
N LEU A 572 -1.29 19.55 -8.15
CA LEU A 572 -2.16 20.73 -8.19
C LEU A 572 -3.32 20.61 -9.19
N ASN A 573 -4.54 20.78 -8.69
CA ASN A 573 -5.82 20.68 -9.40
C ASN A 573 -6.17 19.27 -9.95
N GLN A 574 -5.57 18.19 -9.42
CA GLN A 574 -5.92 16.81 -9.81
C GLN A 574 -6.82 16.06 -8.81
N PHE A 575 -7.04 16.62 -7.61
CA PHE A 575 -8.17 16.22 -6.75
C PHE A 575 -9.51 16.76 -7.31
N TYR A 576 -10.62 16.08 -7.01
CA TYR A 576 -11.92 16.47 -7.57
C TYR A 576 -12.59 17.62 -6.77
N PRO A 577 -13.26 18.60 -7.42
CA PRO A 577 -13.71 19.84 -6.75
C PRO A 577 -14.67 19.74 -5.56
N ASN A 578 -15.21 18.55 -5.25
CA ASN A 578 -16.07 18.30 -4.08
C ASN A 578 -15.45 17.32 -3.06
N HIS A 579 -14.28 16.73 -3.34
CA HIS A 579 -13.63 15.73 -2.50
C HIS A 579 -12.10 15.82 -2.64
N SER A 580 -11.41 16.39 -1.65
CA SER A 580 -9.95 16.56 -1.66
C SER A 580 -9.15 15.25 -1.66
N ASN A 581 -9.74 14.15 -1.17
CA ASN A 581 -9.02 12.91 -0.88
C ASN A 581 -9.07 11.90 -2.05
N ILE A 582 -9.74 12.25 -3.15
CA ILE A 582 -9.85 11.48 -4.39
C ILE A 582 -9.61 12.39 -5.61
N GLY A 583 -9.02 11.82 -6.65
CA GLY A 583 -8.57 12.52 -7.85
C GLY A 583 -8.26 11.53 -8.96
N ASP A 584 -7.79 12.02 -10.11
CA ASP A 584 -7.23 11.15 -11.13
C ASP A 584 -5.76 10.79 -10.86
N CYS A 585 -5.15 9.97 -11.72
CA CYS A 585 -3.76 9.51 -11.58
C CYS A 585 -2.90 9.80 -12.81
N LYS A 586 -3.27 10.80 -13.62
CA LYS A 586 -2.73 11.06 -14.96
C LYS A 586 -1.20 11.15 -15.05
N TYR A 587 -0.51 11.62 -14.01
CA TYR A 587 0.95 11.58 -13.95
C TYR A 587 1.48 10.46 -13.04
N SER A 588 0.77 10.10 -11.97
CA SER A 588 1.23 9.06 -11.03
C SER A 588 1.16 7.63 -11.60
N GLU A 589 0.45 7.42 -12.72
CA GLU A 589 0.51 6.19 -13.55
C GLU A 589 1.91 5.90 -14.12
N ALA A 590 2.80 6.90 -14.17
CA ALA A 590 4.20 6.72 -14.60
C ALA A 590 5.05 5.94 -13.58
N ILE A 591 4.58 5.74 -12.34
CA ILE A 591 5.32 5.07 -11.26
C ILE A 591 4.86 3.60 -11.14
N PRO A 592 5.76 2.60 -11.27
CA PRO A 592 5.37 1.21 -11.08
C PRO A 592 4.86 0.94 -9.66
N HIS A 593 3.78 0.19 -9.51
CA HIS A 593 3.31 -0.26 -8.19
C HIS A 593 4.14 -1.41 -7.62
N GLY A 594 4.70 -2.26 -8.50
CA GLY A 594 5.52 -3.41 -8.13
C GLY A 594 7.01 -3.12 -8.01
N SER A 595 7.82 -4.10 -8.43
CA SER A 595 9.28 -4.07 -8.33
C SER A 595 9.91 -2.98 -9.19
N GLY A 596 10.89 -2.26 -8.65
CA GLY A 596 11.49 -1.08 -9.25
C GLY A 596 10.65 0.20 -9.11
N GLY A 597 9.54 0.13 -8.36
CA GLY A 597 8.72 1.28 -7.96
C GLY A 597 8.24 1.13 -6.51
N ARG A 598 6.97 1.47 -6.24
CA ARG A 598 6.45 1.74 -4.88
C ARG A 598 6.76 0.63 -3.87
N LEU A 599 6.51 -0.64 -4.18
CA LEU A 599 6.83 -1.79 -3.31
C LEU A 599 8.29 -1.79 -2.81
N ASP A 600 9.24 -1.45 -3.68
CA ASP A 600 10.64 -1.42 -3.31
C ASP A 600 10.99 -0.13 -2.53
N SER A 601 10.40 1.02 -2.89
CA SER A 601 10.58 2.29 -2.16
C SER A 601 10.03 2.22 -0.74
N ASP A 602 8.76 1.83 -0.56
CA ASP A 602 8.04 1.70 0.72
C ASP A 602 8.78 0.81 1.74
N THR A 603 9.64 -0.10 1.25
CA THR A 603 10.39 -1.07 2.07
C THR A 603 11.88 -0.76 2.20
N LEU A 604 12.36 0.33 1.59
CA LEU A 604 13.77 0.62 1.30
C LEU A 604 14.52 -0.62 0.81
N TYR A 605 13.95 -1.28 -0.20
CA TYR A 605 14.51 -2.44 -0.88
C TYR A 605 14.80 -3.61 0.10
N GLY A 606 13.94 -3.74 1.12
CA GLY A 606 14.03 -4.73 2.21
C GLY A 606 14.86 -4.31 3.42
N LEU A 607 15.31 -3.05 3.51
CA LEU A 607 16.15 -2.53 4.59
C LEU A 607 15.42 -1.66 5.62
N ALA A 608 14.17 -1.22 5.38
CA ALA A 608 13.42 -0.43 6.37
C ALA A 608 13.27 -1.15 7.74
N ARG A 609 13.26 -2.49 7.75
CA ARG A 609 13.23 -3.32 8.97
C ARG A 609 14.57 -3.42 9.73
N ASP A 610 15.67 -2.89 9.19
CA ASP A 610 16.97 -2.79 9.91
C ASP A 610 17.06 -1.51 10.77
N LEU A 611 16.28 -0.47 10.46
CA LEU A 611 16.27 0.83 11.16
C LEU A 611 15.61 0.72 12.55
N PRO A 612 16.07 1.48 13.56
CA PRO A 612 15.42 1.50 14.87
C PRO A 612 14.00 2.07 14.76
N ARG A 613 13.04 1.50 15.51
CA ARG A 613 11.67 1.99 15.58
C ARG A 613 11.61 3.29 16.36
N SER A 614 11.22 4.37 15.70
CA SER A 614 10.86 5.64 16.35
C SER A 614 9.59 5.53 17.21
N PRO A 615 9.47 6.29 18.32
CA PRO A 615 8.19 6.49 19.02
C PRO A 615 7.23 7.43 18.26
N ARG A 616 7.78 8.34 17.44
CA ARG A 616 7.04 9.11 16.43
C ARG A 616 6.64 8.19 15.28
N ARG A 617 5.43 8.36 14.78
CA ARG A 617 4.80 7.55 13.74
C ARG A 617 3.63 8.32 13.16
N TYR A 618 3.15 7.94 11.98
CA TYR A 618 1.86 8.40 11.48
C TYR A 618 0.76 8.01 12.48
N THR A 619 -0.11 8.95 12.87
CA THR A 619 -1.36 8.68 13.57
C THR A 619 -2.44 9.64 13.08
N ALA A 620 -3.71 9.22 13.19
CA ALA A 620 -4.86 9.91 12.61
C ALA A 620 -4.93 11.41 12.96
N GLU A 621 -4.97 12.25 11.93
CA GLU A 621 -5.37 13.64 12.06
C GLU A 621 -6.90 13.79 12.08
N ASN A 622 -7.36 14.91 12.65
CA ASN A 622 -8.67 15.53 12.41
C ASN A 622 -8.64 16.92 13.08
N SER A 623 -9.44 17.88 12.60
CA SER A 623 -9.31 19.29 13.01
C SER A 623 -10.66 20.00 13.11
N ILE A 624 -11.11 20.33 14.33
CA ILE A 624 -12.25 21.23 14.62
C ILE A 624 -11.98 22.01 15.93
N ASP A 625 -11.57 23.28 15.95
CA ASP A 625 -11.13 24.17 14.88
C ASP A 625 -9.81 24.86 15.29
N PHE A 626 -8.61 24.40 14.93
CA PHE A 626 -8.24 23.17 14.21
C PHE A 626 -8.12 21.94 15.14
N GLY A 627 -8.88 21.89 16.23
CA GLY A 627 -8.69 20.94 17.33
C GLY A 627 -8.80 19.46 16.95
N ALA A 628 -7.72 18.71 17.17
CA ALA A 628 -7.70 17.25 17.21
C ALA A 628 -8.08 16.77 18.64
N PRO A 629 -8.66 15.56 18.80
CA PRO A 629 -7.83 14.36 18.67
C PRO A 629 -8.50 13.17 17.95
N ARG A 630 -7.71 12.40 17.17
CA ARG A 630 -8.08 11.04 16.73
C ARG A 630 -7.07 9.93 17.04
N ASN A 631 -5.95 10.26 17.68
CA ASN A 631 -5.39 9.37 18.71
C ASN A 631 -5.95 9.81 20.07
N THR A 632 -6.80 8.99 20.69
CA THR A 632 -7.50 9.34 21.93
C THR A 632 -6.61 9.38 23.19
N ASP A 633 -5.41 8.78 23.14
CA ASP A 633 -4.53 8.66 24.31
C ASP A 633 -3.31 9.63 24.28
N PHE A 634 -2.81 9.99 23.08
CA PHE A 634 -1.58 10.80 22.92
C PHE A 634 -1.64 11.80 21.74
N PRO A 635 -2.39 12.92 21.86
CA PRO A 635 -2.62 13.87 20.76
C PRO A 635 -1.36 14.60 20.28
N GLN A 636 -0.30 14.68 21.10
CA GLN A 636 1.00 15.24 20.72
C GLN A 636 1.79 14.39 19.71
N LEU A 637 1.27 13.21 19.33
CA LEU A 637 1.84 12.30 18.34
C LEU A 637 1.03 12.26 17.03
N ARG A 638 0.10 13.20 16.81
CA ARG A 638 -0.56 13.36 15.50
C ARG A 638 0.46 13.60 14.40
N GLN A 639 0.13 13.21 13.17
CA GLN A 639 0.84 13.74 12.01
C GLN A 639 0.60 15.27 11.93
N PRO A 640 1.65 16.06 11.58
CA PRO A 640 1.48 17.44 11.14
C PRO A 640 1.39 17.56 9.61
N LEU A 641 0.66 18.55 9.11
CA LEU A 641 0.64 18.89 7.69
C LEU A 641 1.83 19.77 7.28
N ALA A 642 2.23 19.71 6.01
CA ALA A 642 3.34 20.50 5.45
C ALA A 642 3.16 22.01 5.66
N LEU A 643 1.94 22.54 5.49
CA LEU A 643 1.63 23.95 5.72
C LEU A 643 1.62 24.36 7.20
N GLU A 644 1.38 23.43 8.13
CA GLU A 644 1.50 23.71 9.57
C GLU A 644 2.97 23.77 10.00
N VAL A 645 3.76 22.81 9.51
CA VAL A 645 5.21 22.77 9.75
C VAL A 645 5.89 23.99 9.12
N TRP A 646 5.49 24.42 7.93
CA TRP A 646 5.95 25.68 7.34
C TRP A 646 5.72 26.88 8.28
N LYS A 647 4.47 27.08 8.74
CA LYS A 647 4.11 28.18 9.66
C LYS A 647 4.92 28.11 10.95
N SER A 648 5.01 26.94 11.58
CA SER A 648 5.77 26.74 12.81
C SER A 648 7.27 27.01 12.62
N VAL A 649 7.86 26.65 11.48
CA VAL A 649 9.25 27.00 11.15
C VAL A 649 9.42 28.51 11.00
N VAL A 650 8.51 29.18 10.28
CA VAL A 650 8.51 30.65 10.09
C VAL A 650 8.36 31.40 11.43
N GLU A 651 7.54 30.90 12.35
CA GLU A 651 7.39 31.44 13.71
C GLU A 651 8.63 31.17 14.60
N SER A 652 9.41 30.14 14.28
CA SER A 652 10.58 29.70 15.08
C SER A 652 11.94 30.31 14.69
N ILE A 653 11.97 31.27 13.75
CA ILE A 653 13.21 31.91 13.28
C ILE A 653 13.28 33.38 13.72
N ASP A 654 14.49 33.83 14.07
CA ASP A 654 14.70 35.21 14.54
C ASP A 654 14.29 36.24 13.49
N HIS A 655 13.67 37.35 13.90
CA HIS A 655 13.20 38.40 12.99
C HIS A 655 14.29 38.86 12.01
N GLY A 656 13.99 38.78 10.71
CA GLY A 656 14.90 39.13 9.62
C GLY A 656 15.69 37.93 9.05
N SER A 657 15.72 36.80 9.75
CA SER A 657 16.24 35.52 9.23
C SER A 657 15.49 35.07 7.97
N LYS A 658 16.13 34.17 7.22
CA LYS A 658 15.60 33.60 5.98
C LYS A 658 15.76 32.09 5.96
N ILE A 659 14.88 31.43 5.20
CA ILE A 659 14.86 29.96 5.03
C ILE A 659 15.47 29.62 3.68
N THR A 660 16.35 28.62 3.63
CA THR A 660 16.81 28.01 2.37
C THR A 660 16.09 26.67 2.19
N ILE A 661 15.54 26.41 1.01
CA ILE A 661 14.80 25.17 0.73
C ILE A 661 15.62 24.31 -0.25
N LEU A 662 15.70 23.01 0.01
CA LEU A 662 16.07 21.99 -0.97
C LEU A 662 14.83 21.19 -1.32
N THR A 663 14.49 21.06 -2.60
CA THR A 663 13.38 20.23 -3.09
C THR A 663 13.95 19.09 -3.94
N ASN A 664 13.79 17.86 -3.49
CA ASN A 664 14.21 16.66 -4.21
C ASN A 664 13.07 15.89 -4.89
N GLY A 665 11.82 16.12 -4.49
CA GLY A 665 10.63 15.51 -5.09
C GLY A 665 9.84 16.48 -6.00
N PRO A 666 8.58 16.15 -6.35
CA PRO A 666 7.67 17.05 -7.05
C PRO A 666 7.40 18.33 -6.24
N LEU A 667 7.20 19.44 -6.94
CA LEU A 667 7.21 20.80 -6.35
C LEU A 667 5.89 21.21 -5.64
N THR A 668 4.97 20.27 -5.45
CA THR A 668 3.61 20.47 -4.91
C THR A 668 3.60 21.22 -3.58
N ASN A 669 4.40 20.77 -2.60
CA ASN A 669 4.51 21.41 -1.28
C ASN A 669 4.96 22.88 -1.37
N LEU A 670 6.03 23.16 -2.12
CA LEU A 670 6.53 24.52 -2.30
C LEU A 670 5.54 25.43 -3.04
N ALA A 671 4.81 24.90 -4.04
CA ALA A 671 3.77 25.66 -4.71
C ALA A 671 2.58 25.95 -3.78
N ASN A 672 2.13 24.98 -2.99
CA ASN A 672 1.10 25.17 -1.96
C ASN A 672 1.49 26.22 -0.92
N ILE A 673 2.75 26.24 -0.49
CA ILE A 673 3.30 27.29 0.39
C ILE A 673 3.20 28.67 -0.28
N LEU A 674 3.62 28.79 -1.54
CA LEU A 674 3.57 30.05 -2.29
C LEU A 674 2.15 30.55 -2.58
N LEU A 675 1.18 29.64 -2.73
CA LEU A 675 -0.23 29.96 -2.94
C LEU A 675 -0.96 30.31 -1.62
N SER A 676 -0.52 29.75 -0.48
CA SER A 676 -1.18 29.89 0.82
C SER A 676 -0.58 30.97 1.72
N ASP A 677 0.71 31.25 1.61
CA ASP A 677 1.45 32.24 2.42
C ASP A 677 2.02 33.35 1.52
N THR A 678 1.34 34.49 1.51
CA THR A 678 1.73 35.68 0.73
C THR A 678 3.08 36.28 1.17
N ASN A 679 3.58 35.93 2.36
CA ASN A 679 4.89 36.37 2.84
C ASN A 679 6.02 35.37 2.51
N ALA A 680 5.72 34.13 2.11
CA ALA A 680 6.71 33.07 1.89
C ALA A 680 7.83 33.51 0.94
N SER A 681 7.47 34.17 -0.17
CA SER A 681 8.44 34.71 -1.14
C SER A 681 9.40 35.77 -0.58
N SER A 682 9.08 36.37 0.57
CA SER A 682 9.96 37.31 1.27
C SER A 682 10.84 36.65 2.34
N ILE A 683 10.47 35.45 2.80
CA ILE A 683 11.13 34.69 3.86
C ILE A 683 12.11 33.65 3.27
N ILE A 684 11.81 33.10 2.10
CA ILE A 684 12.67 32.17 1.36
C ILE A 684 13.85 32.95 0.75
N GLN A 685 15.08 32.56 1.07
CA GLN A 685 16.32 33.16 0.54
C GLN A 685 16.68 32.66 -0.86
N GLU A 686 16.58 31.34 -1.03
CA GLU A 686 17.00 30.59 -2.20
C GLU A 686 16.36 29.20 -2.14
N VAL A 687 15.97 28.68 -3.29
CA VAL A 687 15.51 27.29 -3.45
C VAL A 687 16.50 26.56 -4.34
N PHE A 688 16.92 25.37 -3.90
CA PHE A 688 17.66 24.41 -4.71
C PHE A 688 16.68 23.35 -5.19
N ILE A 689 16.47 23.30 -6.51
CA ILE A 689 15.56 22.35 -7.14
C ILE A 689 16.39 21.26 -7.80
N LEU A 690 16.26 20.04 -7.30
CA LEU A 690 16.76 18.85 -7.96
C LEU A 690 15.68 18.31 -8.90
N GLY A 691 15.89 18.53 -10.20
CA GLY A 691 14.95 18.11 -11.23
C GLY A 691 15.07 18.97 -12.49
N GLY A 692 14.16 18.73 -13.42
CA GLY A 692 14.13 19.39 -14.72
C GLY A 692 15.16 18.83 -15.71
N HIS A 693 14.73 18.63 -16.95
CA HIS A 693 15.59 18.28 -18.08
C HIS A 693 15.58 19.43 -19.08
N ILE A 694 16.75 20.00 -19.37
CA ILE A 694 16.93 21.10 -20.32
C ILE A 694 17.54 20.50 -21.59
N GLU A 695 16.80 20.55 -22.69
CA GLU A 695 17.31 20.13 -23.99
C GLU A 695 18.18 21.23 -24.62
N TYR A 696 19.48 20.97 -24.70
CA TYR A 696 20.42 21.82 -25.42
C TYR A 696 20.54 21.33 -26.88
N MET A 697 20.54 22.27 -27.84
CA MET A 697 20.52 22.04 -29.31
C MET A 697 21.47 20.95 -29.87
N ASN A 698 22.52 20.59 -29.14
CA ASN A 698 23.53 19.60 -29.55
C ASN A 698 23.44 18.26 -28.80
N ASN A 699 22.63 18.12 -27.75
CA ASN A 699 22.62 16.94 -26.88
C ASN A 699 21.27 16.19 -26.92
N LYS A 700 21.26 15.01 -27.56
CA LYS A 700 20.06 14.17 -27.75
C LYS A 700 19.70 13.32 -26.53
N GLU A 701 19.91 13.85 -25.33
CA GLU A 701 19.50 13.19 -24.09
C GLU A 701 17.99 13.32 -23.91
N LYS A 702 17.33 12.19 -23.60
CA LYS A 702 15.91 12.15 -23.23
C LYS A 702 15.73 12.41 -21.73
N GLY A 703 14.49 12.67 -21.32
CA GLY A 703 14.04 12.71 -19.93
C GLY A 703 14.21 11.38 -19.16
N ASN A 704 13.64 11.29 -17.96
CA ASN A 704 13.62 10.07 -17.12
C ASN A 704 12.20 9.52 -16.84
N VAL A 705 11.15 10.03 -17.49
CA VAL A 705 9.77 9.49 -17.44
C VAL A 705 9.67 8.18 -18.24
N ILE A 706 10.28 7.11 -17.73
CA ILE A 706 10.54 5.87 -18.49
C ILE A 706 9.30 5.03 -18.85
N ASN A 707 8.14 5.30 -18.23
CA ASN A 707 6.92 4.50 -18.38
C ASN A 707 5.81 5.19 -19.18
N ILE A 708 6.02 6.44 -19.62
CA ILE A 708 5.13 7.18 -20.53
C ILE A 708 5.90 7.44 -21.83
N PRO A 709 5.96 6.48 -22.78
CA PRO A 709 6.91 6.54 -23.90
C PRO A 709 6.67 7.67 -24.90
N SER A 710 5.55 8.38 -24.77
CA SER A 710 5.22 9.57 -25.54
C SER A 710 5.83 10.86 -24.99
N ASN A 711 6.35 10.85 -23.75
CA ASN A 711 7.09 11.98 -23.17
C ASN A 711 8.59 11.68 -23.14
N GLU A 712 9.31 12.19 -24.13
CA GLU A 712 10.75 11.97 -24.24
C GLU A 712 11.59 13.07 -23.57
N TYR A 713 10.96 14.09 -22.98
CA TYR A 713 11.64 15.36 -22.65
C TYR A 713 11.49 15.82 -21.20
N ALA A 714 10.48 15.34 -20.46
CA ALA A 714 10.28 15.73 -19.07
C ALA A 714 11.24 15.03 -18.11
N GLU A 715 11.56 15.71 -17.02
CA GLU A 715 12.13 15.09 -15.83
C GLU A 715 10.98 14.75 -14.87
N LEU A 716 11.05 13.61 -14.19
CA LEU A 716 9.96 13.00 -13.45
C LEU A 716 9.39 13.88 -12.34
N ASN A 717 10.21 14.60 -11.56
CA ASN A 717 9.68 15.53 -10.55
C ASN A 717 8.89 16.69 -11.16
N MET A 718 9.28 17.14 -12.36
CA MET A 718 8.53 18.14 -13.12
C MET A 718 7.31 17.55 -13.83
N PHE A 719 7.31 16.24 -14.15
CA PHE A 719 6.20 15.53 -14.76
C PHE A 719 5.10 15.16 -13.75
N LEU A 720 5.46 14.86 -12.50
CA LEU A 720 4.53 14.43 -11.46
C LEU A 720 3.70 15.56 -10.86
N ASP A 721 4.17 16.81 -10.92
CA ASP A 721 3.35 18.00 -10.74
C ASP A 721 3.81 19.15 -11.66
N PRO A 722 3.38 19.15 -12.94
CA PRO A 722 3.78 20.16 -13.91
C PRO A 722 3.28 21.56 -13.53
N LEU A 723 2.15 21.65 -12.84
CA LEU A 723 1.51 22.91 -12.51
C LEU A 723 2.19 23.57 -11.29
N ALA A 724 2.59 22.80 -10.29
CA ALA A 724 3.45 23.28 -9.20
C ALA A 724 4.83 23.65 -9.72
N ALA A 725 5.43 22.83 -10.58
CA ALA A 725 6.70 23.14 -11.21
C ALA A 725 6.64 24.48 -11.98
N LYS A 726 5.60 24.68 -12.80
CA LYS A 726 5.32 25.96 -13.46
C LYS A 726 5.13 27.11 -12.45
N THR A 727 4.37 26.90 -11.38
CA THR A 727 4.07 27.91 -10.35
C THR A 727 5.35 28.36 -9.61
N VAL A 728 6.20 27.41 -9.22
CA VAL A 728 7.50 27.69 -8.58
C VAL A 728 8.45 28.39 -9.55
N PHE A 729 8.52 27.96 -10.81
CA PHE A 729 9.37 28.61 -11.82
C PHE A 729 8.92 30.05 -12.11
N ASP A 730 7.61 30.31 -12.20
CA ASP A 730 7.04 31.63 -12.46
C ASP A 730 7.04 32.58 -11.24
N SER A 731 7.32 32.08 -10.04
CA SER A 731 7.44 32.87 -8.80
C SER A 731 8.57 33.92 -8.82
N SER A 732 8.62 34.80 -7.81
CA SER A 732 9.73 35.74 -7.59
C SER A 732 10.97 35.11 -6.93
N LEU A 733 10.95 33.81 -6.57
CA LEU A 733 12.04 33.15 -5.85
C LEU A 733 13.35 33.10 -6.65
N ASN A 734 14.46 33.33 -5.95
CA ASN A 734 15.81 33.00 -6.41
C ASN A 734 15.99 31.47 -6.42
N ILE A 735 16.19 30.88 -7.61
CA ILE A 735 16.23 29.44 -7.81
C ILE A 735 17.59 29.00 -8.36
N THR A 736 18.17 27.98 -7.73
CA THR A 736 19.26 27.18 -8.26
C THR A 736 18.71 25.83 -8.73
N LEU A 737 18.94 25.46 -9.99
CA LEU A 737 18.48 24.21 -10.59
C LEU A 737 19.65 23.24 -10.74
N ILE A 738 19.43 21.98 -10.36
CA ILE A 738 20.36 20.86 -10.50
C ILE A 738 19.73 19.87 -11.50
N PRO A 739 19.94 20.08 -12.81
CA PRO A 739 19.18 19.41 -13.86
C PRO A 739 19.58 17.94 -14.04
N LEU A 740 18.69 17.16 -14.67
CA LEU A 740 18.83 15.72 -14.89
C LEU A 740 20.17 15.30 -15.50
N HIS A 741 20.69 16.06 -16.47
CA HIS A 741 21.98 15.76 -17.11
C HIS A 741 23.19 15.99 -16.19
N MET A 742 23.07 16.83 -15.14
CA MET A 742 24.05 16.89 -14.05
C MET A 742 23.91 15.73 -13.08
N GLN A 743 22.67 15.37 -12.71
CA GLN A 743 22.39 14.23 -11.82
C GLN A 743 22.98 12.94 -12.39
N ARG A 744 22.80 12.71 -13.70
CA ARG A 744 23.34 11.58 -14.47
C ARG A 744 24.86 11.45 -14.44
N LYS A 745 25.62 12.51 -14.12
CA LYS A 745 27.08 12.42 -13.90
C LYS A 745 27.44 11.57 -12.66
N LEU A 746 26.52 11.40 -11.69
CA LEU A 746 26.72 10.59 -10.48
C LEU A 746 26.29 9.11 -10.59
N ASN A 747 26.34 8.47 -11.75
CA ASN A 747 25.85 7.08 -11.93
C ASN A 747 26.70 5.92 -11.30
N ALA A 748 27.93 6.17 -10.86
CA ALA A 748 28.91 5.13 -10.54
C ALA A 748 28.76 4.49 -9.14
N PHE A 749 27.73 3.66 -8.95
CA PHE A 749 27.53 2.82 -7.75
C PHE A 749 28.83 2.18 -7.18
N PRO A 750 29.71 1.53 -7.98
CA PRO A 750 30.92 0.90 -7.43
C PRO A 750 31.88 1.89 -6.76
N GLU A 751 31.92 3.15 -7.22
CA GLU A 751 32.92 4.15 -6.82
C GLU A 751 32.51 4.85 -5.51
N ILE A 752 31.21 5.04 -5.27
CA ILE A 752 30.65 5.45 -3.97
C ILE A 752 30.70 4.29 -2.94
N ILE A 753 30.32 3.07 -3.34
CA ILE A 753 30.36 1.86 -2.49
C ILE A 753 31.80 1.49 -2.06
N LYS A 754 32.80 1.83 -2.86
CA LYS A 754 34.22 1.62 -2.56
C LYS A 754 34.79 2.61 -1.53
N ARG A 755 34.17 3.77 -1.35
CA ARG A 755 34.59 4.77 -0.34
C ARG A 755 33.94 4.51 1.00
N LEU A 756 32.62 4.34 0.99
CA LEU A 756 31.82 3.91 2.15
C LEU A 756 32.27 2.50 2.55
N GLY A 757 33.08 2.36 3.60
CA GLY A 757 33.65 1.04 3.96
C GLY A 757 35.14 1.01 4.29
N LYS A 758 35.76 2.16 4.58
CA LYS A 758 37.05 2.20 5.28
C LYS A 758 36.88 1.63 6.72
N LYS A 759 37.97 1.42 7.45
CA LYS A 759 37.86 0.90 8.84
C LYS A 759 37.09 1.90 9.72
N ASN A 760 36.29 1.37 10.66
CA ASN A 760 35.50 2.11 11.65
C ASN A 760 34.27 2.88 11.12
N THR A 761 33.62 2.41 10.04
CA THR A 761 32.32 2.92 9.54
C THR A 761 31.30 3.16 10.66
N THR A 762 30.50 4.21 10.51
CA THR A 762 29.33 4.50 11.35
C THR A 762 28.13 3.59 11.02
N PRO A 763 27.08 3.54 11.85
CA PRO A 763 25.86 2.82 11.52
C PRO A 763 25.15 3.37 10.29
N GLU A 764 25.07 4.70 10.14
CA GLU A 764 24.46 5.35 8.99
C GLU A 764 25.24 5.14 7.68
N ALA A 765 26.59 5.14 7.73
CA ALA A 765 27.42 4.74 6.60
C ALA A 765 27.20 3.26 6.23
N LEU A 766 27.04 2.38 7.22
CA LEU A 766 26.76 0.96 7.00
C LEU A 766 25.36 0.74 6.39
N PHE A 767 24.34 1.50 6.82
CA PHE A 767 23.01 1.48 6.21
C PHE A 767 23.06 1.95 4.74
N ALA A 768 23.64 3.12 4.49
CA ALA A 768 23.82 3.66 3.14
C ALA A 768 24.60 2.70 2.24
N GLN A 769 25.70 2.11 2.73
CA GLN A 769 26.48 1.12 1.99
C GLN A 769 25.68 -0.15 1.68
N ARG A 770 24.84 -0.65 2.60
CA ARG A 770 23.94 -1.79 2.35
C ARG A 770 22.91 -1.46 1.27
N LEU A 771 22.30 -0.29 1.34
CA LEU A 771 21.25 0.17 0.41
C LEU A 771 21.82 0.38 -1.00
N LEU A 772 22.95 1.07 -1.13
CA LEU A 772 23.66 1.24 -2.40
C LEU A 772 24.12 -0.11 -2.99
N LYS A 773 24.65 -1.02 -2.16
CA LYS A 773 24.96 -2.41 -2.60
C LYS A 773 23.71 -3.18 -3.02
N ARG A 774 22.56 -2.96 -2.37
CA ARG A 774 21.28 -3.61 -2.70
C ARG A 774 20.78 -3.12 -4.06
N LEU A 775 20.74 -1.80 -4.29
CA LEU A 775 20.37 -1.17 -5.56
C LEU A 775 21.26 -1.63 -6.72
N HIS A 776 22.58 -1.49 -6.59
CA HIS A 776 23.53 -1.90 -7.62
C HIS A 776 23.38 -3.39 -7.98
N SER A 777 23.21 -4.25 -6.97
CA SER A 777 22.97 -5.69 -7.11
C SER A 777 21.63 -6.06 -7.77
N LEU A 778 20.71 -5.10 -7.92
CA LEU A 778 19.44 -5.24 -8.65
C LEU A 778 19.54 -4.69 -10.08
N GLN A 779 20.09 -3.49 -10.24
CA GLN A 779 20.38 -2.88 -11.55
C GLN A 779 21.19 -3.84 -12.45
N GLN A 780 22.19 -4.52 -11.87
CA GLN A 780 23.03 -5.50 -12.57
C GLN A 780 22.35 -6.87 -12.82
N LYS A 781 21.12 -7.10 -12.35
CA LYS A 781 20.43 -8.41 -12.44
C LYS A 781 19.08 -8.38 -13.13
N HIS A 782 18.36 -7.27 -13.11
CA HIS A 782 17.01 -7.23 -13.64
C HIS A 782 16.63 -5.85 -14.21
N HIS A 783 16.07 -5.87 -15.42
CA HIS A 783 15.84 -4.68 -16.24
C HIS A 783 14.90 -3.63 -15.63
N ALA A 784 13.95 -4.05 -14.76
CA ALA A 784 13.06 -3.14 -14.03
C ALA A 784 13.81 -2.21 -13.04
N TYR A 785 15.08 -2.53 -12.72
CA TYR A 785 15.94 -1.74 -11.84
C TYR A 785 17.00 -0.95 -12.61
N ARG A 786 16.84 -0.75 -13.92
CA ARG A 786 17.84 -0.06 -14.77
C ARG A 786 18.14 1.37 -14.30
N ASN A 787 17.11 2.08 -13.84
CA ASN A 787 17.08 3.50 -13.44
C ASN A 787 17.46 3.77 -11.97
N MET A 788 17.88 2.76 -11.21
CA MET A 788 18.19 2.90 -9.78
C MET A 788 19.37 3.84 -9.51
N ASP A 789 20.19 4.13 -10.52
CA ASP A 789 21.26 5.12 -10.48
C ASP A 789 20.77 6.56 -10.50
N ALA A 790 19.51 6.83 -10.89
CA ALA A 790 18.89 8.15 -10.75
C ALA A 790 18.88 8.63 -9.27
N PHE A 791 18.69 7.71 -8.32
CA PHE A 791 18.72 7.98 -6.88
C PHE A 791 20.10 8.43 -6.35
N LEU A 792 21.18 8.27 -7.12
CA LEU A 792 22.47 8.89 -6.81
C LEU A 792 22.50 10.40 -7.14
N GLY A 793 21.58 10.86 -8.01
CA GLY A 793 21.38 12.26 -8.34
C GLY A 793 20.91 13.10 -7.16
N GLU A 794 19.96 12.58 -6.37
CA GLU A 794 19.42 13.23 -5.16
C GLU A 794 20.50 13.58 -4.11
N ILE A 795 21.58 12.81 -4.08
CA ILE A 795 22.77 13.08 -3.26
C ILE A 795 23.51 14.34 -3.74
N LEU A 796 23.57 14.60 -5.06
CA LEU A 796 24.16 15.83 -5.63
C LEU A 796 23.39 17.06 -5.14
N GLY A 797 22.07 16.96 -5.01
CA GLY A 797 21.20 17.98 -4.44
C GLY A 797 21.71 18.44 -3.08
N ALA A 798 21.77 17.53 -2.12
CA ALA A 798 22.21 17.82 -0.76
C ALA A 798 23.69 18.29 -0.66
N ILE A 799 24.60 17.76 -1.49
CA ILE A 799 26.01 18.17 -1.52
C ILE A 799 26.19 19.58 -2.07
N ILE A 800 25.56 19.91 -3.22
CA ILE A 800 25.63 21.26 -3.80
C ILE A 800 24.93 22.27 -2.88
N PHE A 801 23.82 21.85 -2.26
CA PHE A 801 23.09 22.62 -1.28
C PHE A 801 23.89 22.91 -0.01
N SER A 802 24.68 21.97 0.52
CA SER A 802 25.38 22.16 1.80
C SER A 802 26.33 23.35 1.75
N GLY A 803 27.11 23.45 0.68
CA GLY A 803 27.82 24.67 0.30
C GLY A 803 29.35 24.57 0.35
N ASP A 804 29.92 23.37 0.50
CA ASP A 804 31.37 23.16 0.39
C ASP A 804 31.86 23.26 -1.06
N LYS A 805 31.84 24.48 -1.59
CA LYS A 805 32.11 24.77 -3.01
C LYS A 805 33.58 24.60 -3.41
N LYS A 806 34.51 24.57 -2.44
CA LYS A 806 35.96 24.56 -2.73
C LYS A 806 36.47 23.23 -3.29
N PRO A 807 36.13 22.05 -2.74
CA PRO A 807 36.52 20.77 -3.35
C PRO A 807 35.65 20.42 -4.56
N LEU A 808 34.39 20.91 -4.60
CA LEU A 808 33.45 20.64 -5.69
C LEU A 808 33.82 21.37 -6.99
N ASN A 809 34.38 22.58 -6.91
CA ASN A 809 34.69 23.43 -8.07
C ASN A 809 33.49 23.56 -9.04
N SER A 810 32.29 23.76 -8.48
CA SER A 810 31.05 23.76 -9.27
C SER A 810 30.82 25.10 -9.99
N THR A 811 30.49 25.03 -11.28
CA THR A 811 30.13 26.19 -12.11
C THR A 811 28.62 26.29 -12.29
N PHE A 812 28.13 27.52 -12.41
CA PHE A 812 26.72 27.81 -12.59
C PHE A 812 26.56 28.88 -13.67
N GLN A 813 25.69 28.62 -14.64
CA GLN A 813 25.27 29.60 -15.64
C GLN A 813 23.90 30.19 -15.29
N VAL A 814 23.56 31.34 -15.89
CA VAL A 814 22.23 31.95 -15.73
C VAL A 814 21.40 31.66 -16.97
N GLU A 815 20.33 30.90 -16.79
CA GLU A 815 19.40 30.50 -17.85
C GLU A 815 18.03 31.15 -17.66
N HIS A 816 17.29 31.34 -18.75
CA HIS A 816 15.93 31.87 -18.73
C HIS A 816 14.95 30.76 -19.09
N LEU A 817 14.23 30.21 -18.11
CA LEU A 817 13.50 28.95 -18.24
C LEU A 817 11.97 29.11 -18.10
N ARG A 818 11.22 28.19 -18.72
CA ARG A 818 9.81 27.91 -18.43
C ARG A 818 9.54 26.41 -18.35
N VAL A 819 8.51 26.02 -17.60
CA VAL A 819 7.95 24.67 -17.59
C VAL A 819 6.73 24.61 -18.51
N ILE A 820 6.53 23.49 -19.21
CA ILE A 820 5.28 23.17 -19.92
C ILE A 820 4.32 22.47 -18.96
N ALA A 821 3.12 23.00 -18.85
CA ALA A 821 2.03 22.48 -18.04
C ALA A 821 0.71 22.88 -18.73
N GLU A 822 0.41 22.20 -19.82
CA GLU A 822 -0.72 22.47 -20.72
C GLU A 822 -1.80 21.37 -20.63
N GLY A 823 -1.56 20.35 -19.81
CA GLY A 823 -2.48 19.24 -19.59
C GLY A 823 -2.29 18.09 -20.59
N ARG A 824 -1.20 18.08 -21.35
CA ARG A 824 -0.87 17.11 -22.39
C ARG A 824 0.35 16.28 -21.97
N THR A 825 0.14 15.03 -21.53
CA THR A 825 1.18 14.18 -20.92
C THR A 825 2.41 13.94 -21.81
N GLN A 826 2.33 14.20 -23.12
CA GLN A 826 3.45 14.09 -24.06
C GLN A 826 4.49 15.23 -23.90
N GLU A 827 4.08 16.38 -23.37
CA GLU A 827 4.89 17.61 -23.28
C GLU A 827 4.92 18.21 -21.87
N ASP A 828 3.93 17.92 -21.02
CA ASP A 828 3.89 18.33 -19.61
C ASP A 828 5.19 17.94 -18.86
N GLY A 829 5.67 18.82 -17.99
CA GLY A 829 6.91 18.65 -17.22
C GLY A 829 8.21 18.95 -18.00
N GLN A 830 8.16 19.24 -19.29
CA GLN A 830 9.34 19.68 -20.04
C GLN A 830 9.81 21.07 -19.57
N VAL A 831 11.12 21.22 -19.34
CA VAL A 831 11.76 22.51 -19.01
C VAL A 831 12.49 23.03 -20.24
N ILE A 832 12.10 24.19 -20.75
CA ILE A 832 12.69 24.78 -21.96
C ILE A 832 13.21 26.20 -21.72
N VAL A 833 14.22 26.58 -22.50
CA VAL A 833 14.75 27.95 -22.53
C VAL A 833 13.73 28.88 -23.21
N ASP A 834 13.39 29.99 -22.57
CA ASP A 834 12.55 31.06 -23.10
C ASP A 834 13.22 32.42 -22.82
N THR A 835 13.98 32.91 -23.81
CA THR A 835 14.74 34.17 -23.74
C THR A 835 13.87 35.43 -23.65
N ARG A 836 12.55 35.29 -23.60
CA ARG A 836 11.60 36.39 -23.32
C ARG A 836 11.34 36.55 -21.81
N LYS A 837 11.71 35.56 -20.98
CA LYS A 837 11.67 35.66 -19.51
C LYS A 837 12.80 36.58 -19.03
N THR A 838 12.49 37.48 -18.10
CA THR A 838 13.50 38.34 -17.44
C THR A 838 14.10 37.71 -16.19
N LYS A 839 13.38 36.79 -15.53
CA LYS A 839 13.89 35.99 -14.41
C LYS A 839 14.97 35.02 -14.92
N GLY A 840 16.16 35.10 -14.34
CA GLY A 840 17.24 34.14 -14.53
C GLY A 840 17.26 33.09 -13.43
N PHE A 841 17.64 31.86 -13.79
CA PHE A 841 17.79 30.69 -12.91
C PHE A 841 19.27 30.31 -12.89
N LYS A 842 19.83 29.97 -11.73
CA LYS A 842 21.22 29.49 -11.62
C LYS A 842 21.23 27.99 -11.95
N VAL A 843 21.68 27.60 -13.14
CA VAL A 843 21.73 26.19 -13.54
C VAL A 843 23.13 25.65 -13.31
N LEU A 844 23.24 24.53 -12.58
CA LEU A 844 24.50 23.81 -12.41
C LEU A 844 25.00 23.29 -13.78
N GLU A 845 26.23 23.64 -14.14
CA GLU A 845 26.84 23.38 -15.45
C GLU A 845 27.94 22.31 -15.36
N ASP A 846 28.83 22.41 -14.36
CA ASP A 846 29.81 21.37 -14.07
C ASP A 846 30.17 21.28 -12.58
N PHE A 847 30.74 20.15 -12.18
CA PHE A 847 31.23 19.88 -10.83
C PHE A 847 32.21 18.69 -10.81
N ASN A 848 33.07 18.63 -9.80
CA ASN A 848 33.98 17.51 -9.62
C ASN A 848 33.27 16.28 -9.03
N ILE A 849 32.92 15.33 -9.91
CA ILE A 849 32.31 14.03 -9.60
C ILE A 849 33.08 13.24 -8.52
N VAL A 850 34.42 13.26 -8.57
CA VAL A 850 35.28 12.54 -7.61
C VAL A 850 35.16 13.18 -6.23
N SER A 851 35.09 14.51 -6.17
CA SER A 851 34.86 15.26 -4.93
C SER A 851 33.49 14.96 -4.32
N CYS A 852 32.41 14.88 -5.11
CA CYS A 852 31.09 14.48 -4.59
C CYS A 852 31.14 13.11 -3.90
N TYR A 853 31.75 12.11 -4.53
CA TYR A 853 31.88 10.78 -3.94
C TYR A 853 32.78 10.76 -2.69
N ASN A 854 33.83 11.58 -2.64
CA ASN A 854 34.66 11.75 -1.44
C ASN A 854 33.85 12.40 -0.30
N ILE A 855 33.27 13.58 -0.55
CA ILE A 855 32.50 14.39 0.41
C ILE A 855 31.40 13.57 1.07
N PHE A 856 30.59 12.84 0.29
CA PHE A 856 29.52 12.01 0.82
C PHE A 856 30.06 10.94 1.78
N ALA A 857 31.07 10.18 1.34
CA ALA A 857 31.61 9.09 2.13
C ALA A 857 32.36 9.58 3.38
N GLU A 858 33.05 10.71 3.30
CA GLU A 858 33.81 11.29 4.41
C GLU A 858 32.89 11.93 5.45
N HIS A 859 31.77 12.53 5.04
CA HIS A 859 30.72 12.95 5.98
C HIS A 859 30.07 11.74 6.68
N LEU A 860 29.68 10.70 5.93
CA LEU A 860 29.01 9.54 6.51
C LEU A 860 29.95 8.70 7.41
N ASP A 861 31.22 8.50 7.05
CA ASP A 861 32.20 7.79 7.90
C ASP A 861 32.67 8.62 9.12
N SER A 862 32.42 9.94 9.17
CA SER A 862 32.77 10.80 10.31
C SER A 862 32.03 10.38 11.59
N ARG A 863 32.68 10.45 12.75
CA ARG A 863 32.03 10.17 14.05
C ARG A 863 31.25 11.34 14.62
N GLU A 864 31.43 12.53 14.08
CA GLU A 864 30.63 13.71 14.43
C GLU A 864 29.19 13.53 13.94
N GLN A 865 28.21 13.88 14.78
CA GLN A 865 26.78 13.75 14.48
C GLN A 865 26.39 12.33 13.97
N SER A 866 27.04 11.28 14.50
CA SER A 866 26.78 9.90 14.10
C SER A 866 25.56 9.30 14.81
N ALA A 867 24.97 8.24 14.24
CA ALA A 867 23.80 7.59 14.80
C ALA A 867 24.02 7.16 16.25
N ILE A 868 23.09 7.57 17.11
CA ILE A 868 23.08 7.26 18.55
C ILE A 868 22.49 5.88 18.84
N ILE A 869 21.70 5.34 17.92
CA ILE A 869 21.08 4.02 17.99
C ILE A 869 21.05 3.43 16.57
N GLY A 870 22.04 2.60 16.25
CA GLY A 870 22.43 2.32 14.86
C GLY A 870 21.61 1.26 14.13
N SER A 871 20.67 0.59 14.80
CA SER A 871 19.81 -0.45 14.20
C SER A 871 18.70 -0.93 15.14
N PHE A 872 17.70 -1.59 14.59
CA PHE A 872 16.70 -2.32 15.38
C PHE A 872 17.31 -3.46 16.23
N ASP A 873 18.36 -4.13 15.73
CA ASP A 873 19.07 -5.18 16.49
C ASP A 873 19.92 -4.60 17.64
N GLU A 874 20.19 -3.30 17.66
CA GLU A 874 20.74 -2.57 18.81
C GLU A 874 19.65 -2.13 19.77
N GLN A 875 18.59 -1.51 19.26
CA GLN A 875 17.43 -1.08 20.05
C GLN A 875 16.80 -2.24 20.84
N LYS A 876 16.61 -3.41 20.22
CA LYS A 876 16.13 -4.61 20.93
C LYS A 876 17.04 -5.05 22.08
N ARG A 877 18.37 -4.95 21.93
CA ARG A 877 19.31 -5.28 23.02
C ARG A 877 19.11 -4.31 24.19
N LEU A 878 18.97 -3.02 23.92
CA LEU A 878 18.68 -1.99 24.93
C LEU A 878 17.32 -2.17 25.62
N TRP A 879 16.33 -2.79 24.96
CA TRP A 879 15.03 -3.07 25.58
C TRP A 879 14.92 -4.47 26.24
N SER A 880 15.85 -5.39 25.98
CA SER A 880 15.88 -6.73 26.59
C SER A 880 16.81 -6.84 27.80
N SER A 881 17.61 -5.81 28.12
CA SER A 881 18.46 -5.74 29.32
C SER A 881 18.45 -4.33 29.95
N PRO A 882 18.57 -4.20 31.29
CA PRO A 882 18.55 -2.92 32.01
C PRO A 882 19.84 -2.10 31.86
#